data_AF-A0A7V9QGU5-F1
#
_entry.id   AF-A0A7V9QGU5-F1
#
_cell.length_a   1.000
_cell.length_b   1.000
_cell.length_c   1.000
_cell.angle_alpha   90.00
_cell.angle_beta   90.00
_cell.angle_gamma   90.00
#
_symmetry.space_group_name_H-M   'P 1'
#
loop_
_entity.id
_entity.type
_entity.pdbx_description
1 polymer ?
#
loop_
_entity_poly.entity_id
_entity_poly.type
_entity_poly.pdbx_seq_one_letter_code
_entity_poly.pdbx_strand_id
1 'polypeptide(L)'
;MTYPSAAPSANPNSPGIPKKLAEFLMEFAVAVQKHAIYPQGHPQLATAVDKCVRRLDGILNGIEPVTFAFARNQVIIDAVATDPNNSLMKELAQRLHRQRIGSIRILPGVLRDELADFLYASSIEENEKPQIAIAAQTMRWPHIQVTTLTYDKLELMGDESGLTDDENKRAGAKLIWIALARATLMLGADPADEELLSPLVLASAINERRDPAYDQSVVGFLIQLTESLKGPQSEESIKVTSQLTELIKSLQPAALDRLMEMGGDAEKRKRFVMDTSQHLAADAVLALVQAAAKASNQTISSSLLRLLGKLALQAEKGGSLMRAGASAAMRDQVEQLVDNWDTRRLNPEGYQEALDRMAQRRVFTLMLQRQHPCEPKRLVATALETDTLGGPVWLAVNQLISHGGIAMLLDLLDRAPANNKTAEELWPLVATPDNLRHLLREEQIDPALLERITSRMGLDVVELLLDGLETSETRTMRRKLLDLLARFGNDAGPMIVQRLMNEDIPWYVQRNLLTLLVLLPKVPDGFSPQIFLTHSDERVRREALKLMLRMPQHRQTTIIAALSDRDDGIVKTAMAAALDDCPKAAIPLIIRNVERRSVHPEMRALGIRVIGASRDPESLEWLLSYAVKRTKILRRMKLLPKSTEMLAALAGLAHGWSEDASVKTVLERAQKSKDGDVRSAALPRRRPSDRSNSLP
;
A
#
# COMPACT_ATOMS: atom_id res chain seq x y z
N MET A 1 30.32 -21.80 24.97
CA MET A 1 28.91 -22.24 24.85
C MET A 1 28.14 -21.62 25.99
N THR A 2 27.37 -20.56 25.72
CA THR A 2 26.31 -20.06 26.60
C THR A 2 25.57 -18.93 25.87
N TYR A 3 24.30 -19.15 25.57
CA TYR A 3 23.36 -18.14 25.07
C TYR A 3 22.87 -17.26 26.25
N PRO A 4 22.62 -15.95 26.06
CA PRO A 4 22.00 -15.11 27.07
C PRO A 4 20.46 -15.18 27.02
N SER A 5 19.89 -15.08 28.22
CA SER A 5 18.50 -15.21 28.62
C SER A 5 17.63 -14.01 28.22
N ALA A 6 16.33 -14.30 28.07
CA ALA A 6 15.24 -13.43 27.65
C ALA A 6 14.91 -12.24 28.59
N ALA A 7 14.24 -11.27 27.96
CA ALA A 7 13.83 -9.94 28.40
C ALA A 7 12.83 -9.87 29.60
N PRO A 8 12.63 -8.69 30.22
CA PRO A 8 12.09 -8.53 31.56
C PRO A 8 10.56 -8.36 31.66
N SER A 9 10.01 -8.98 32.71
CA SER A 9 8.83 -8.70 33.55
C SER A 9 7.70 -7.79 33.03
N ALA A 10 6.50 -8.39 32.95
CA ALA A 10 5.20 -7.71 32.90
C ALA A 10 4.81 -7.07 34.25
N ASN A 11 4.05 -5.97 34.17
CA ASN A 11 3.55 -5.13 35.27
C ASN A 11 2.88 -5.88 36.45
N PRO A 12 3.10 -5.49 37.72
CA PRO A 12 2.58 -6.19 38.90
C PRO A 12 1.16 -5.78 39.36
N ASN A 13 0.40 -5.00 38.57
CA ASN A 13 -0.94 -4.52 38.94
C ASN A 13 -2.02 -4.92 37.93
N SER A 14 -2.17 -6.23 37.66
CA SER A 14 -3.42 -6.78 37.11
C SER A 14 -4.14 -7.52 38.24
N PRO A 15 -5.48 -7.40 38.40
CA PRO A 15 -6.21 -8.18 39.39
C PRO A 15 -6.15 -9.65 38.96
N GLY A 16 -5.16 -10.38 39.47
CA GLY A 16 -5.01 -11.80 39.23
C GLY A 16 -6.18 -12.55 39.86
N ILE A 17 -6.52 -13.72 39.27
CA ILE A 17 -7.48 -14.66 39.85
C ILE A 17 -7.12 -14.86 41.33
N PRO A 18 -8.09 -14.72 42.27
CA PRO A 18 -7.82 -14.96 43.68
C PRO A 18 -7.12 -16.30 43.86
N LYS A 19 -5.94 -16.31 44.50
CA LYS A 19 -5.07 -17.49 44.60
C LYS A 19 -5.82 -18.75 45.06
N LYS A 20 -6.81 -18.59 45.95
CA LYS A 20 -7.68 -19.66 46.43
C LYS A 20 -8.55 -20.30 45.33
N LEU A 21 -9.10 -19.51 44.39
CA LEU A 21 -9.92 -19.99 43.27
C LEU A 21 -9.07 -20.70 42.21
N ALA A 22 -7.87 -20.20 41.92
CA ALA A 22 -6.93 -20.87 41.02
C ALA A 22 -6.48 -22.23 41.57
N GLU A 23 -6.20 -22.31 42.88
CA GLU A 23 -5.86 -23.57 43.55
C GLU A 23 -7.03 -24.57 43.55
N PHE A 24 -8.27 -24.09 43.74
CA PHE A 24 -9.46 -24.93 43.61
C PHE A 24 -9.62 -25.50 42.19
N LEU A 25 -9.49 -24.68 41.15
CA LEU A 25 -9.62 -25.14 39.76
C LEU A 25 -8.56 -26.19 39.39
N MET A 26 -7.33 -26.05 39.87
CA MET A 26 -6.30 -27.07 39.67
C MET A 26 -6.68 -28.39 40.33
N GLU A 27 -7.19 -28.37 41.56
CA GLU A 27 -7.65 -29.59 42.22
C GLU A 27 -8.90 -30.17 41.58
N PHE A 28 -9.81 -29.33 41.11
CA PHE A 28 -11.00 -29.71 40.36
C PHE A 28 -10.63 -30.42 39.05
N ALA A 29 -9.70 -29.86 38.27
CA ALA A 29 -9.19 -30.48 37.05
C ALA A 29 -8.55 -31.86 37.33
N VAL A 30 -7.73 -31.96 38.38
CA VAL A 30 -7.13 -33.22 38.81
C VAL A 30 -8.20 -34.22 39.27
N ALA A 31 -9.25 -33.76 39.94
CA ALA A 31 -10.35 -34.61 40.39
C ALA A 31 -11.15 -35.17 39.20
N VAL A 32 -11.47 -34.34 38.20
CA VAL A 32 -12.13 -34.79 36.94
C VAL A 32 -11.26 -35.82 36.22
N GLN A 33 -9.95 -35.58 36.11
CA GLN A 33 -9.02 -36.52 35.48
C GLN A 33 -8.94 -37.85 36.24
N LYS A 34 -8.93 -37.84 37.58
CA LYS A 34 -8.94 -39.06 38.40
C LYS A 34 -10.23 -39.86 38.23
N HIS A 35 -11.39 -39.20 38.14
CA HIS A 35 -12.67 -39.84 37.86
C HIS A 35 -12.76 -40.39 36.42
N ALA A 36 -11.89 -39.96 35.51
CA ALA A 36 -11.76 -40.54 34.18
C ALA A 36 -10.86 -41.78 34.13
N ILE A 37 -9.92 -41.91 35.09
CA ILE A 37 -8.89 -42.98 35.08
C ILE A 37 -9.27 -44.15 36.01
N TYR A 38 -9.89 -43.89 37.16
CA TYR A 38 -10.19 -44.92 38.16
C TYR A 38 -11.67 -45.35 38.14
N PRO A 39 -11.98 -46.65 38.27
CA PRO A 39 -13.36 -47.14 38.36
C PRO A 39 -14.05 -46.71 39.66
N GLN A 40 -15.40 -46.68 39.65
CA GLN A 40 -16.21 -46.28 40.81
C GLN A 40 -15.85 -47.10 42.06
N GLY A 41 -15.76 -46.42 43.22
CA GLY A 41 -15.45 -47.04 44.52
C GLY A 41 -13.97 -47.03 44.92
N HIS A 42 -13.06 -46.53 44.08
CA HIS A 42 -11.63 -46.46 44.42
C HIS A 42 -11.33 -45.40 45.51
N PRO A 43 -10.52 -45.69 46.55
CA PRO A 43 -10.27 -44.77 47.68
C PRO A 43 -9.63 -43.43 47.28
N GLN A 44 -8.95 -43.37 46.13
CA GLN A 44 -8.38 -42.11 45.62
C GLN A 44 -9.45 -41.14 45.07
N LEU A 45 -10.63 -41.63 44.65
CA LEU A 45 -11.74 -40.78 44.23
C LEU A 45 -12.35 -40.06 45.43
N ALA A 46 -12.65 -40.82 46.50
CA ALA A 46 -13.11 -40.27 47.77
C ALA A 46 -12.15 -39.19 48.31
N THR A 47 -10.84 -39.46 48.28
CA THR A 47 -9.81 -38.51 48.70
C THR A 47 -9.76 -37.25 47.83
N ALA A 48 -10.05 -37.36 46.52
CA ALA A 48 -10.07 -36.21 45.61
C ALA A 48 -11.32 -35.34 45.82
N VAL A 49 -12.49 -35.96 46.03
CA VAL A 49 -13.73 -35.25 46.38
C VAL A 49 -13.57 -34.51 47.70
N ASP A 50 -13.03 -35.17 48.74
CA ASP A 50 -12.83 -34.56 50.07
C ASP A 50 -11.91 -33.34 50.05
N LYS A 51 -10.90 -33.34 49.17
CA LYS A 51 -10.03 -32.18 48.96
C LYS A 51 -10.77 -31.02 48.28
N CYS A 52 -11.55 -31.32 47.24
CA CYS A 52 -12.33 -30.30 46.54
C CYS A 52 -13.38 -29.66 47.46
N VAL A 53 -14.12 -30.45 48.24
CA VAL A 53 -15.12 -29.95 49.20
C VAL A 53 -14.47 -29.05 50.26
N ARG A 54 -13.37 -29.49 50.89
CA ARG A 54 -12.68 -28.67 51.91
C ARG A 54 -12.20 -27.32 51.39
N ARG A 55 -11.74 -27.27 50.13
CA ARG A 55 -11.30 -26.00 49.51
C ARG A 55 -12.48 -25.12 49.13
N LEU A 56 -13.54 -25.72 48.63
CA LEU A 56 -14.77 -25.05 48.24
C LEU A 56 -15.46 -24.43 49.47
N ASP A 57 -15.50 -25.15 50.59
CA ASP A 57 -15.94 -24.61 51.90
C ASP A 57 -15.05 -23.45 52.37
N GLY A 58 -13.72 -23.55 52.19
CA GLY A 58 -12.79 -22.48 52.52
C GLY A 58 -12.91 -21.22 51.66
N ILE A 59 -13.53 -21.32 50.47
CA ILE A 59 -13.78 -20.22 49.52
C ILE A 59 -15.16 -19.61 49.75
N LEU A 60 -16.18 -20.44 50.00
CA LEU A 60 -17.58 -20.03 50.14
C LEU A 60 -17.96 -19.58 51.55
N ASN A 61 -17.03 -19.60 52.52
CA ASN A 61 -17.24 -19.16 53.90
C ASN A 61 -17.44 -17.63 54.09
N GLY A 62 -17.90 -16.90 53.07
CA GLY A 62 -18.24 -15.48 53.25
C GLY A 62 -18.66 -14.65 52.04
N ILE A 63 -18.71 -15.17 50.79
CA ILE A 63 -19.05 -14.37 49.61
C ILE A 63 -19.84 -15.22 48.58
N GLU A 64 -20.76 -14.55 47.90
CA GLU A 64 -21.58 -14.84 46.70
C GLU A 64 -21.24 -16.08 45.84
N PRO A 65 -22.24 -16.65 45.11
CA PRO A 65 -22.03 -17.80 44.23
C PRO A 65 -20.94 -17.57 43.20
N VAL A 66 -20.01 -18.52 43.10
CA VAL A 66 -18.90 -18.43 42.15
C VAL A 66 -19.34 -19.00 40.80
N THR A 67 -19.14 -18.23 39.73
CA THR A 67 -19.43 -18.67 38.36
C THR A 67 -18.13 -18.89 37.58
N PHE A 68 -17.97 -20.09 37.06
CA PHE A 68 -16.89 -20.47 36.15
C PHE A 68 -17.46 -20.56 34.74
N ALA A 69 -16.97 -19.73 33.82
CA ALA A 69 -17.33 -19.81 32.40
C ALA A 69 -16.23 -20.54 31.63
N PHE A 70 -16.62 -21.43 30.71
CA PHE A 70 -15.70 -22.29 29.97
C PHE A 70 -15.71 -21.91 28.49
N ALA A 71 -14.63 -21.28 28.04
CA ALA A 71 -14.37 -21.00 26.63
C ALA A 71 -13.64 -22.18 25.97
N ARG A 72 -13.48 -22.16 24.64
CA ARG A 72 -12.87 -23.27 23.87
C ARG A 72 -11.52 -23.77 24.41
N ASN A 73 -10.68 -22.87 24.94
CA ASN A 73 -9.33 -23.19 25.40
C ASN A 73 -8.98 -22.58 26.78
N GLN A 74 -9.92 -21.92 27.45
CA GLN A 74 -9.65 -21.15 28.67
C GLN A 74 -10.86 -21.16 29.62
N VAL A 75 -10.59 -21.04 30.91
CA VAL A 75 -11.62 -20.83 31.94
C VAL A 75 -11.64 -19.35 32.32
N ILE A 76 -12.82 -18.78 32.49
CA ILE A 76 -13.05 -17.38 32.85
C ILE A 76 -13.75 -17.35 34.20
N ILE A 77 -13.25 -16.53 35.12
CA ILE A 77 -13.77 -16.36 36.48
C ILE A 77 -13.92 -14.87 36.73
N ASP A 78 -15.11 -14.39 37.03
CA ASP A 78 -15.38 -12.97 37.37
C ASP A 78 -14.63 -11.96 36.46
N ALA A 79 -14.71 -12.19 35.14
CA ALA A 79 -14.06 -11.42 34.07
C ALA A 79 -12.52 -11.54 33.92
N VAL A 80 -11.87 -12.46 34.63
CA VAL A 80 -10.43 -12.76 34.47
C VAL A 80 -10.24 -14.15 33.85
N ALA A 81 -9.58 -14.21 32.68
CA ALA A 81 -9.25 -15.46 32.01
C ALA A 81 -8.02 -16.13 32.63
N THR A 82 -8.05 -17.46 32.74
CA THR A 82 -6.88 -18.27 33.14
C THR A 82 -5.75 -18.18 32.09
N ASP A 83 -4.49 -18.30 32.54
CA ASP A 83 -3.31 -18.28 31.67
C ASP A 83 -3.42 -19.29 30.51
N PRO A 84 -3.33 -18.83 29.23
CA PRO A 84 -3.40 -19.68 28.04
C PRO A 84 -2.34 -20.81 28.01
N ASN A 85 -1.22 -20.65 28.72
CA ASN A 85 -0.11 -21.60 28.74
C ASN A 85 -0.27 -22.71 29.79
N ASN A 86 -1.30 -22.66 30.63
CA ASN A 86 -1.55 -23.71 31.61
C ASN A 86 -2.27 -24.90 30.94
N SER A 87 -1.50 -25.95 30.60
CA SER A 87 -1.99 -27.16 29.93
C SER A 87 -3.17 -27.83 30.66
N LEU A 88 -3.17 -27.83 31.99
CA LEU A 88 -4.21 -28.46 32.81
C LEU A 88 -5.55 -27.73 32.71
N MET A 89 -5.52 -26.39 32.70
CA MET A 89 -6.72 -25.55 32.55
C MET A 89 -7.27 -25.61 31.13
N LYS A 90 -6.39 -25.67 30.14
CA LYS A 90 -6.75 -25.85 28.73
C LYS A 90 -7.45 -27.19 28.50
N GLU A 91 -6.94 -28.27 29.08
CA GLU A 91 -7.55 -29.60 29.00
C GLU A 91 -8.94 -29.63 29.68
N LEU A 92 -9.06 -29.05 30.87
CA LEU A 92 -10.35 -28.92 31.56
C LEU A 92 -11.36 -28.11 30.73
N ALA A 93 -10.96 -26.96 30.19
CA ALA A 93 -11.81 -26.11 29.37
C ALA A 93 -12.27 -26.83 28.10
N GLN A 94 -11.35 -27.51 27.40
CA GLN A 94 -11.69 -28.31 26.21
C GLN A 94 -12.64 -29.45 26.54
N ARG A 95 -12.45 -30.14 27.66
CA ARG A 95 -13.28 -31.27 28.07
C ARG A 95 -14.72 -30.85 28.40
N LEU A 96 -14.88 -29.81 29.22
CA LEU A 96 -16.21 -29.28 29.58
C LEU A 96 -16.89 -28.61 28.38
N HIS A 97 -16.12 -27.97 27.49
CA HIS A 97 -16.64 -27.43 26.23
C HIS A 97 -17.09 -28.54 25.26
N ARG A 98 -16.38 -29.68 25.17
CA ARG A 98 -16.84 -30.86 24.40
C ARG A 98 -18.15 -31.42 24.95
N GLN A 99 -18.31 -31.41 26.27
CA GLN A 99 -19.56 -31.78 26.95
C GLN A 99 -20.65 -30.69 26.89
N ARG A 100 -20.43 -29.64 26.08
CA ARG A 100 -21.36 -28.53 25.83
C ARG A 100 -21.73 -27.74 27.09
N ILE A 101 -20.81 -27.59 28.04
CA ILE A 101 -21.01 -26.76 29.24
C ILE A 101 -20.42 -25.37 28.99
N GLY A 102 -21.26 -24.33 29.06
CA GLY A 102 -20.84 -22.93 28.89
C GLY A 102 -20.44 -22.27 30.21
N SER A 103 -21.14 -22.57 31.30
CA SER A 103 -20.76 -22.11 32.64
C SER A 103 -21.28 -23.01 33.75
N ILE A 104 -20.54 -23.06 34.86
CA ILE A 104 -20.92 -23.73 36.10
C ILE A 104 -20.99 -22.67 37.20
N ARG A 105 -22.12 -22.59 37.88
CA ARG A 105 -22.31 -21.73 39.06
C ARG A 105 -22.44 -22.60 40.30
N ILE A 106 -21.61 -22.35 41.30
CA ILE A 106 -21.57 -23.09 42.55
C ILE A 106 -22.11 -22.20 43.68
N LEU A 107 -23.15 -22.66 44.35
CA LEU A 107 -23.79 -22.03 45.49
C LEU A 107 -23.16 -22.50 46.81
N PRO A 108 -23.22 -21.71 47.90
CA PRO A 108 -22.77 -22.14 49.23
C PRO A 108 -23.54 -23.38 49.72
N GLY A 109 -22.83 -24.32 50.38
CA GLY A 109 -23.45 -25.50 50.99
C GLY A 109 -23.42 -26.79 50.16
N VAL A 110 -22.54 -26.89 49.15
CA VAL A 110 -22.39 -28.08 48.30
C VAL A 110 -22.11 -29.34 49.14
N LEU A 111 -22.90 -30.38 48.93
CA LEU A 111 -22.71 -31.66 49.62
C LEU A 111 -21.62 -32.50 48.95
N ARG A 112 -20.98 -33.37 49.75
CA ARG A 112 -19.93 -34.28 49.25
C ARG A 112 -20.43 -35.18 48.13
N ASP A 113 -21.62 -35.76 48.31
CA ASP A 113 -22.21 -36.68 47.35
C ASP A 113 -22.63 -35.93 46.07
N GLU A 114 -23.09 -34.68 46.20
CA GLU A 114 -23.42 -33.80 45.08
C GLU A 114 -22.19 -33.49 44.21
N LEU A 115 -21.05 -33.18 44.82
CA LEU A 115 -19.82 -32.92 44.08
C LEU A 115 -19.22 -34.21 43.47
N ALA A 116 -19.36 -35.34 44.15
CA ALA A 116 -18.91 -36.64 43.64
C ALA A 116 -19.69 -37.04 42.38
N ASP A 117 -21.02 -36.90 42.41
CA ASP A 117 -21.90 -37.19 41.28
C ASP A 117 -21.59 -36.25 40.10
N PHE A 118 -21.35 -34.96 40.39
CA PHE A 118 -20.98 -33.98 39.37
C PHE A 118 -19.62 -34.27 38.72
N LEU A 119 -18.60 -34.64 39.51
CA LEU A 119 -17.26 -34.98 39.02
C LEU A 119 -17.28 -36.28 38.20
N TYR A 120 -18.11 -37.25 38.60
CA TYR A 120 -18.33 -38.47 37.83
C TYR A 120 -19.05 -38.19 36.50
N ALA A 121 -20.12 -37.39 36.51
CA ALA A 121 -20.79 -36.98 35.29
C ALA A 121 -19.84 -36.21 34.35
N SER A 122 -18.95 -35.38 34.92
CA SER A 122 -17.90 -34.65 34.19
C SER A 122 -16.80 -35.54 33.58
N SER A 123 -16.62 -36.77 34.07
CA SER A 123 -15.56 -37.65 33.56
C SER A 123 -15.97 -38.52 32.38
N ILE A 124 -17.27 -38.73 32.15
CA ILE A 124 -17.77 -39.60 31.08
C ILE A 124 -17.76 -38.87 29.73
N GLU A 125 -16.96 -39.38 28.79
CA GLU A 125 -16.85 -38.90 27.41
C GLU A 125 -17.56 -39.89 26.47
N GLU A 126 -18.89 -39.81 26.34
CA GLU A 126 -19.64 -40.53 25.29
C GLU A 126 -20.01 -39.58 24.15
N ASN A 127 -19.67 -39.97 22.91
CA ASN A 127 -19.71 -39.11 21.73
C ASN A 127 -21.11 -38.75 21.21
N GLU A 128 -22.18 -39.40 21.69
CA GLU A 128 -23.51 -39.22 21.07
C GLU A 128 -24.49 -38.36 21.89
N LYS A 129 -24.38 -38.26 23.23
CA LYS A 129 -25.19 -37.35 24.04
C LYS A 129 -24.43 -36.90 25.30
N PRO A 130 -24.35 -35.59 25.61
CA PRO A 130 -23.69 -35.13 26.83
C PRO A 130 -24.47 -35.57 28.06
N GLN A 131 -24.00 -36.61 28.76
CA GLN A 131 -24.65 -37.15 29.95
C GLN A 131 -24.81 -36.10 31.07
N ILE A 132 -23.98 -35.05 31.12
CA ILE A 132 -24.11 -33.97 32.12
C ILE A 132 -25.34 -33.11 31.86
N ALA A 133 -25.72 -32.89 30.60
CA ALA A 133 -26.94 -32.15 30.29
C ALA A 133 -28.19 -32.96 30.68
N ILE A 134 -28.12 -34.29 30.55
CA ILE A 134 -29.17 -35.23 30.95
C ILE A 134 -29.19 -35.38 32.49
N ALA A 135 -28.02 -35.50 33.13
CA ALA A 135 -27.87 -35.56 34.58
C ALA A 135 -28.30 -34.25 35.24
N ALA A 136 -28.01 -33.08 34.66
CA ALA A 136 -28.52 -31.80 35.18
C ALA A 136 -30.06 -31.69 35.12
N GLN A 137 -30.72 -32.45 34.23
CA GLN A 137 -32.19 -32.51 34.12
C GLN A 137 -32.80 -33.63 34.98
N THR A 138 -32.07 -34.71 35.24
CA THR A 138 -32.56 -35.93 35.92
C THR A 138 -32.13 -36.01 37.39
N MET A 139 -30.93 -35.50 37.70
CA MET A 139 -30.31 -35.41 39.02
C MET A 139 -30.43 -33.98 39.52
N ARG A 140 -31.03 -33.79 40.69
CA ARG A 140 -31.17 -32.47 41.31
C ARG A 140 -29.91 -32.16 42.09
N TRP A 141 -29.00 -31.36 41.53
CA TRP A 141 -27.91 -30.72 42.25
C TRP A 141 -28.39 -29.38 42.82
N PRO A 142 -28.71 -29.29 44.12
CA PRO A 142 -29.34 -28.09 44.67
C PRO A 142 -28.38 -26.88 44.69
N HIS A 143 -27.07 -27.13 44.71
CA HIS A 143 -26.03 -26.13 44.86
C HIS A 143 -25.10 -26.02 43.63
N ILE A 144 -25.22 -26.90 42.64
CA ILE A 144 -24.45 -26.82 41.38
C ILE A 144 -25.39 -26.56 40.20
N GLN A 145 -25.30 -25.36 39.63
CA GLN A 145 -26.08 -24.95 38.45
C GLN A 145 -25.22 -25.00 37.19
N VAL A 146 -25.58 -25.86 36.24
CA VAL A 146 -24.88 -26.02 34.97
C VAL A 146 -25.65 -25.32 33.86
N THR A 147 -25.00 -24.40 33.16
CA THR A 147 -25.53 -23.78 31.94
C THR A 147 -24.93 -24.48 30.74
N THR A 148 -25.77 -25.13 29.94
CA THR A 148 -25.33 -25.78 28.70
C THR A 148 -25.29 -24.77 27.55
N LEU A 149 -24.35 -24.96 26.63
CA LEU A 149 -24.33 -24.30 25.33
C LEU A 149 -25.48 -24.89 24.50
N THR A 150 -26.63 -24.21 24.50
CA THR A 150 -27.79 -24.57 23.68
C THR A 150 -27.51 -24.31 22.20
N TYR A 151 -26.68 -25.15 21.58
CA TYR A 151 -26.57 -25.23 20.13
C TYR A 151 -27.61 -26.18 19.50
N ASP A 152 -28.50 -26.78 20.30
CA ASP A 152 -29.36 -27.88 19.82
C ASP A 152 -30.88 -27.61 19.90
N LYS A 153 -31.28 -26.35 19.67
CA LYS A 153 -32.57 -26.10 19.00
C LYS A 153 -32.39 -25.64 17.55
N LEU A 154 -31.15 -25.70 17.05
CA LEU A 154 -30.79 -25.34 15.69
C LEU A 154 -30.46 -26.57 14.80
N GLU A 155 -30.22 -27.76 15.36
CA GLU A 155 -29.99 -29.00 14.55
C GLU A 155 -31.17 -30.00 14.59
N LEU A 156 -31.99 -30.03 15.64
CA LEU A 156 -33.11 -31.00 15.76
C LEU A 156 -34.41 -30.64 15.01
N MET A 157 -34.42 -29.62 14.17
CA MET A 157 -35.53 -29.36 13.21
C MET A 157 -35.06 -29.36 11.75
N GLY A 158 -33.76 -29.58 11.51
CA GLY A 158 -33.16 -29.58 10.16
C GLY A 158 -33.32 -30.90 9.41
N ASP A 159 -33.35 -32.03 10.12
CA ASP A 159 -33.30 -33.36 9.47
C ASP A 159 -34.68 -33.99 9.18
N GLU A 160 -35.80 -33.46 9.71
CA GLU A 160 -37.14 -33.99 9.42
C GLU A 160 -38.05 -33.05 8.60
N SER A 161 -37.59 -31.85 8.26
CA SER A 161 -38.36 -30.95 7.39
C SER A 161 -37.53 -30.64 6.15
N GLY A 162 -37.85 -31.27 5.02
CA GLY A 162 -37.12 -31.17 3.74
C GLY A 162 -37.14 -29.77 3.12
N LEU A 163 -36.55 -28.79 3.81
CA LEU A 163 -36.47 -27.39 3.46
C LEU A 163 -35.04 -27.04 3.02
N THR A 164 -34.92 -25.99 2.20
CA THR A 164 -33.66 -25.56 1.57
C THR A 164 -32.71 -24.85 2.55
N ASP A 165 -31.42 -24.76 2.24
CA ASP A 165 -30.39 -24.05 3.04
C ASP A 165 -30.77 -22.58 3.37
N ASP A 166 -31.58 -21.96 2.51
CA ASP A 166 -32.11 -20.61 2.71
C ASP A 166 -33.28 -20.57 3.70
N GLU A 167 -33.99 -21.67 3.94
CA GLU A 167 -35.09 -21.80 4.92
C GLU A 167 -34.59 -22.08 6.33
N ASN A 168 -33.48 -22.82 6.46
CA ASN A 168 -32.80 -22.99 7.74
C ASN A 168 -32.18 -21.67 8.23
N LYS A 169 -31.70 -20.81 7.33
CA LYS A 169 -31.25 -19.44 7.67
C LYS A 169 -32.41 -18.52 8.08
N ARG A 170 -33.60 -18.67 7.46
CA ARG A 170 -34.85 -17.92 7.79
C ARG A 170 -35.29 -18.16 9.24
N ALA A 171 -35.32 -19.43 9.68
CA ALA A 171 -35.65 -19.79 11.07
C ALA A 171 -34.60 -19.31 12.09
N GLY A 172 -33.32 -19.25 11.70
CA GLY A 172 -32.20 -18.89 12.57
C GLY A 172 -32.27 -17.46 13.13
N ALA A 173 -32.56 -16.44 12.32
CA ALA A 173 -32.56 -15.05 12.77
C ALA A 173 -33.63 -14.75 13.83
N LYS A 174 -34.83 -15.34 13.69
CA LYS A 174 -35.92 -15.24 14.67
C LYS A 174 -35.58 -15.96 15.98
N LEU A 175 -34.93 -17.14 15.89
CA LEU A 175 -34.47 -17.89 17.06
C LEU A 175 -33.35 -17.15 17.81
N ILE A 176 -32.44 -16.49 17.11
CA ILE A 176 -31.39 -15.65 17.70
C ILE A 176 -32.01 -14.42 18.39
N TRP A 177 -33.04 -13.81 17.82
CA TRP A 177 -33.78 -12.72 18.46
C TRP A 177 -34.46 -13.16 19.77
N ILE A 178 -35.09 -14.34 19.77
CA ILE A 178 -35.70 -14.93 20.98
C ILE A 178 -34.63 -15.28 22.01
N ALA A 179 -33.46 -15.74 21.58
CA ALA A 179 -32.33 -16.02 22.47
C ALA A 179 -31.77 -14.73 23.11
N LEU A 180 -31.65 -13.65 22.34
CA LEU A 180 -31.31 -12.32 22.84
C LEU A 180 -32.33 -11.86 23.89
N ALA A 181 -33.63 -11.98 23.59
CA ALA A 181 -34.69 -11.58 24.50
C ALA A 181 -34.67 -12.36 25.84
N ARG A 182 -34.39 -13.66 25.77
CA ARG A 182 -34.24 -14.51 26.96
C ARG A 182 -32.99 -14.15 27.78
N ALA A 183 -31.88 -13.90 27.10
CA ALA A 183 -30.64 -13.47 27.75
C ALA A 183 -30.81 -12.12 28.46
N THR A 184 -31.59 -11.20 27.86
CA THR A 184 -31.81 -9.86 28.41
C THR A 184 -32.80 -9.83 29.58
N LEU A 185 -33.86 -10.65 29.55
CA LEU A 185 -35.00 -10.54 30.48
C LEU A 185 -34.94 -11.47 31.71
N MET A 186 -33.99 -12.41 31.76
CA MET A 186 -33.70 -13.30 32.92
C MET A 186 -34.92 -13.81 33.72
N LEU A 187 -35.98 -14.18 33.02
CA LEU A 187 -37.17 -14.82 33.57
C LEU A 187 -37.50 -16.02 32.69
N GLY A 188 -38.15 -17.03 33.26
CA GLY A 188 -38.74 -18.17 32.53
C GLY A 188 -39.90 -17.71 31.64
N ALA A 189 -39.64 -16.76 30.74
CA ALA A 189 -40.58 -16.18 29.81
C ALA A 189 -40.99 -17.25 28.80
N ASP A 190 -42.30 -17.45 28.72
CA ASP A 190 -42.92 -18.35 27.77
C ASP A 190 -42.58 -17.87 26.34
N PRO A 191 -42.06 -18.72 25.44
CA PRO A 191 -41.79 -18.34 24.05
C PRO A 191 -43.00 -17.82 23.26
N ALA A 192 -44.21 -17.87 23.84
CA ALA A 192 -45.45 -17.37 23.25
C ALA A 192 -45.78 -15.90 23.56
N ASP A 193 -45.11 -15.25 24.52
CA ASP A 193 -45.42 -13.86 24.91
C ASP A 193 -44.77 -12.84 23.96
N GLU A 194 -45.49 -12.45 22.90
CA GLU A 194 -45.04 -11.45 21.92
C GLU A 194 -44.79 -10.05 22.53
N GLU A 195 -45.44 -9.69 23.64
CA GLU A 195 -45.23 -8.41 24.34
C GLU A 195 -43.82 -8.30 24.95
N LEU A 196 -43.27 -9.41 25.46
CA LEU A 196 -41.93 -9.47 26.05
C LEU A 196 -40.82 -9.50 24.99
N LEU A 197 -41.15 -9.87 23.75
CA LEU A 197 -40.23 -9.88 22.60
C LEU A 197 -40.14 -8.52 21.89
N SER A 198 -40.85 -7.51 22.38
CA SER A 198 -40.89 -6.17 21.78
C SER A 198 -39.54 -5.43 21.92
N PRO A 199 -39.06 -4.74 20.86
CA PRO A 199 -37.79 -4.02 20.88
C PRO A 199 -37.67 -2.97 22.01
N LEU A 200 -38.79 -2.38 22.43
CA LEU A 200 -38.81 -1.35 23.49
C LEU A 200 -38.57 -1.95 24.88
N VAL A 201 -39.18 -3.10 25.18
CA VAL A 201 -38.99 -3.79 26.47
C VAL A 201 -37.56 -4.29 26.60
N LEU A 202 -36.98 -4.81 25.51
CA LEU A 202 -35.58 -5.18 25.43
C LEU A 202 -34.65 -3.98 25.62
N ALA A 203 -34.94 -2.84 24.99
CA ALA A 203 -34.18 -1.62 25.19
C ALA A 203 -34.22 -1.16 26.65
N SER A 204 -35.39 -1.19 27.31
CA SER A 204 -35.52 -0.83 28.72
C SER A 204 -34.68 -1.73 29.63
N ALA A 205 -34.73 -3.05 29.41
CA ALA A 205 -33.95 -4.02 30.17
C ALA A 205 -32.44 -3.80 30.03
N ILE A 206 -31.97 -3.51 28.82
CA ILE A 206 -30.55 -3.20 28.55
C ILE A 206 -30.16 -1.84 29.17
N ASN A 207 -31.06 -0.86 29.15
CA ASN A 207 -30.79 0.47 29.71
C ASN A 207 -30.64 0.44 31.24
N GLU A 208 -31.48 -0.36 31.93
CA GLU A 208 -31.52 -0.47 33.39
C GLU A 208 -30.33 -1.25 33.97
N ARG A 209 -29.81 -2.25 33.24
CA ARG A 209 -28.74 -3.12 33.72
C ARG A 209 -27.35 -2.54 33.42
N ARG A 210 -26.45 -2.64 34.40
CA ARG A 210 -25.06 -2.14 34.32
C ARG A 210 -24.09 -3.22 34.81
N ASP A 211 -24.07 -4.34 34.11
CA ASP A 211 -23.18 -5.46 34.40
C ASP A 211 -22.30 -5.77 33.16
N PRO A 212 -20.96 -5.66 33.26
CA PRO A 212 -20.05 -5.93 32.14
C PRO A 212 -20.17 -7.34 31.55
N ALA A 213 -20.48 -8.35 32.36
CA ALA A 213 -20.64 -9.73 31.88
C ALA A 213 -21.93 -9.90 31.06
N TYR A 214 -22.98 -9.18 31.45
CA TYR A 214 -24.24 -9.10 30.72
C TYR A 214 -24.07 -8.36 29.39
N ASP A 215 -23.38 -7.22 29.38
CA ASP A 215 -23.13 -6.43 28.18
C ASP A 215 -22.34 -7.23 27.12
N GLN A 216 -21.36 -8.04 27.55
CA GLN A 216 -20.62 -8.94 26.64
C GLN A 216 -21.50 -10.05 26.04
N SER A 217 -22.45 -10.59 26.81
CA SER A 217 -23.40 -11.59 26.30
C SER A 217 -24.34 -10.99 25.27
N VAL A 218 -24.89 -9.79 25.54
CA VAL A 218 -25.75 -9.03 24.62
C VAL A 218 -25.03 -8.70 23.33
N VAL A 219 -23.78 -8.22 23.41
CA VAL A 219 -22.91 -7.97 22.25
C VAL A 219 -22.73 -9.23 21.39
N GLY A 220 -22.49 -10.39 22.00
CA GLY A 220 -22.33 -11.65 21.29
C GLY A 220 -23.56 -12.02 20.44
N PHE A 221 -24.75 -11.85 21.01
CA PHE A 221 -26.00 -12.08 20.30
C PHE A 221 -26.26 -11.05 19.19
N LEU A 222 -25.91 -9.78 19.41
CA LEU A 222 -26.04 -8.74 18.38
C LEU A 222 -25.13 -9.02 17.17
N ILE A 223 -23.89 -9.46 17.39
CA ILE A 223 -22.96 -9.83 16.31
C ILE A 223 -23.53 -11.02 15.52
N GLN A 224 -23.99 -12.08 16.20
CA GLN A 224 -24.58 -13.25 15.55
C GLN A 224 -25.84 -12.89 14.76
N LEU A 225 -26.67 -11.99 15.27
CA LEU A 225 -27.85 -11.50 14.57
C LEU A 225 -27.43 -10.77 13.28
N THR A 226 -26.45 -9.87 13.34
CA THR A 226 -25.96 -9.14 12.16
C THR A 226 -25.33 -10.06 11.11
N GLU A 227 -24.66 -11.14 11.53
CA GLU A 227 -24.08 -12.13 10.64
C GLU A 227 -25.16 -12.97 9.95
N SER A 228 -26.23 -13.34 10.68
CA SER A 228 -27.39 -14.06 10.12
C SER A 228 -28.21 -13.25 9.11
N LEU A 229 -28.09 -11.92 9.15
CA LEU A 229 -28.75 -11.01 8.22
C LEU A 229 -27.99 -10.82 6.90
N LYS A 230 -26.79 -11.39 6.75
CA LYS A 230 -26.01 -11.35 5.51
C LYS A 230 -26.59 -12.32 4.47
N GLY A 231 -27.32 -11.80 3.47
CA GLY A 231 -27.89 -12.61 2.39
C GLY A 231 -29.08 -11.95 1.67
N PRO A 232 -29.82 -12.67 0.81
CA PRO A 232 -31.03 -12.18 0.16
C PRO A 232 -32.10 -11.78 1.21
N GLN A 233 -32.70 -10.60 1.06
CA GLN A 233 -33.69 -10.11 2.03
C GLN A 233 -34.98 -10.93 1.96
N SER A 234 -35.25 -11.70 3.03
CA SER A 234 -36.52 -12.39 3.26
C SER A 234 -37.50 -11.51 4.06
N GLU A 235 -38.81 -11.79 4.02
CA GLU A 235 -39.81 -11.07 4.85
C GLU A 235 -39.48 -11.13 6.36
N GLU A 236 -38.89 -12.23 6.82
CA GLU A 236 -38.47 -12.41 8.21
C GLU A 236 -37.20 -11.62 8.54
N SER A 237 -36.22 -11.58 7.62
CA SER A 237 -35.03 -10.72 7.76
C SER A 237 -35.39 -9.25 7.79
N ILE A 238 -36.42 -8.81 7.04
CA ILE A 238 -36.92 -7.43 7.05
C ILE A 238 -37.55 -7.10 8.41
N LYS A 239 -38.35 -8.02 8.97
CA LYS A 239 -38.94 -7.87 10.32
C LYS A 239 -37.86 -7.78 11.40
N VAL A 240 -36.89 -8.69 11.41
CA VAL A 240 -35.77 -8.68 12.37
C VAL A 240 -34.90 -7.42 12.20
N THR A 241 -34.67 -6.97 10.97
CA THR A 241 -33.93 -5.73 10.69
C THR A 241 -34.69 -4.50 11.22
N SER A 242 -36.02 -4.47 11.08
CA SER A 242 -36.85 -3.39 11.63
C SER A 242 -36.86 -3.40 13.16
N GLN A 243 -36.93 -4.58 13.78
CA GLN A 243 -36.86 -4.76 15.24
C GLN A 243 -35.49 -4.36 15.80
N LEU A 244 -34.40 -4.74 15.12
CA LEU A 244 -33.04 -4.33 15.49
C LEU A 244 -32.85 -2.82 15.36
N THR A 245 -33.40 -2.22 14.30
CA THR A 245 -33.39 -0.77 14.09
C THR A 245 -34.13 -0.05 15.23
N GLU A 246 -35.30 -0.55 15.62
CA GLU A 246 -36.11 0.03 16.70
C GLU A 246 -35.47 -0.15 18.08
N LEU A 247 -34.83 -1.30 18.32
CA LEU A 247 -34.03 -1.55 19.52
C LEU A 247 -32.91 -0.52 19.65
N ILE A 248 -32.09 -0.34 18.60
CA ILE A 248 -30.96 0.61 18.61
C ILE A 248 -31.44 2.05 18.78
N LYS A 249 -32.57 2.42 18.18
CA LYS A 249 -33.19 3.75 18.38
C LYS A 249 -33.68 3.98 19.82
N SER A 250 -34.11 2.92 20.49
CA SER A 250 -34.70 2.99 21.84
C SER A 250 -33.67 2.85 22.96
N LEU A 251 -32.41 2.51 22.64
CA LEU A 251 -31.32 2.47 23.61
C LEU A 251 -30.88 3.89 24.02
N GLN A 252 -30.61 4.07 25.31
CA GLN A 252 -30.04 5.32 25.81
C GLN A 252 -28.59 5.46 25.33
N PRO A 253 -28.11 6.70 25.06
CA PRO A 253 -26.72 6.93 24.61
C PRO A 253 -25.67 6.30 25.55
N ALA A 254 -25.93 6.33 26.86
CA ALA A 254 -25.05 5.72 27.86
C ALA A 254 -25.03 4.18 27.81
N ALA A 255 -26.09 3.52 27.33
CA ALA A 255 -26.11 2.07 27.14
C ALA A 255 -25.41 1.67 25.83
N LEU A 256 -25.63 2.45 24.77
CA LEU A 256 -24.94 2.25 23.50
C LEU A 256 -23.42 2.43 23.62
N ASP A 257 -22.98 3.46 24.36
CA ASP A 257 -21.55 3.69 24.66
C ASP A 257 -20.92 2.45 25.33
N ARG A 258 -21.60 1.87 26.34
CA ARG A 258 -21.13 0.67 27.06
C ARG A 258 -21.03 -0.55 26.16
N LEU A 259 -22.09 -0.84 25.39
CA LEU A 259 -22.09 -1.98 24.46
C LEU A 259 -20.99 -1.84 23.40
N MET A 260 -20.73 -0.61 22.94
CA MET A 260 -19.68 -0.33 21.96
C MET A 260 -18.26 -0.38 22.53
N GLU A 261 -18.06 -0.46 23.85
CA GLU A 261 -16.73 -0.74 24.43
C GLU A 261 -16.22 -2.12 24.00
N MET A 262 -17.12 -3.10 23.76
CA MET A 262 -16.81 -4.43 23.18
C MET A 262 -15.65 -5.15 23.91
N GLY A 263 -15.54 -4.96 25.23
CA GLY A 263 -14.44 -5.52 26.03
C GLY A 263 -13.04 -5.01 25.65
N GLY A 264 -12.93 -3.89 24.94
CA GLY A 264 -11.67 -3.31 24.45
C GLY A 264 -11.20 -3.81 23.09
N ASP A 265 -11.97 -4.65 22.40
CA ASP A 265 -11.60 -5.22 21.09
C ASP A 265 -11.99 -4.30 19.92
N ALA A 266 -11.00 -3.57 19.39
CA ALA A 266 -11.17 -2.60 18.31
C ALA A 266 -11.58 -3.25 16.97
N GLU A 267 -11.08 -4.45 16.67
CA GLU A 267 -11.38 -5.17 15.43
C GLU A 267 -12.81 -5.69 15.40
N LYS A 268 -13.29 -6.25 16.53
CA LYS A 268 -14.69 -6.64 16.67
C LYS A 268 -15.64 -5.45 16.51
N ARG A 269 -15.28 -4.31 17.10
CA ARG A 269 -16.05 -3.07 16.99
C ARG A 269 -16.12 -2.57 15.55
N LYS A 270 -14.98 -2.54 14.84
CA LYS A 270 -14.90 -2.15 13.42
C LYS A 270 -15.83 -3.00 12.56
N ARG A 271 -15.72 -4.32 12.69
CA ARG A 271 -16.52 -5.29 11.94
C ARG A 271 -18.01 -5.16 12.22
N PHE A 272 -18.37 -4.98 13.50
CA PHE A 272 -19.75 -4.78 13.90
C PHE A 272 -20.36 -3.52 13.28
N VAL A 273 -19.67 -2.37 13.32
CA VAL A 273 -20.16 -1.12 12.69
C VAL A 273 -20.35 -1.30 11.18
N MET A 274 -19.40 -1.95 10.51
CA MET A 274 -19.48 -2.23 9.07
C MET A 274 -20.68 -3.10 8.71
N ASP A 275 -20.79 -4.27 9.36
CA ASP A 275 -21.85 -5.24 9.08
C ASP A 275 -23.23 -4.68 9.38
N THR A 276 -23.33 -3.86 10.42
CA THR A 276 -24.58 -3.27 10.89
C THR A 276 -25.01 -2.10 10.00
N SER A 277 -24.06 -1.33 9.45
CA SER A 277 -24.35 -0.19 8.54
C SER A 277 -25.06 -0.59 7.25
N GLN A 278 -24.85 -1.83 6.79
CA GLN A 278 -25.44 -2.37 5.56
C GLN A 278 -26.92 -2.76 5.72
N HIS A 279 -27.40 -2.95 6.95
CA HIS A 279 -28.73 -3.49 7.19
C HIS A 279 -29.66 -2.51 7.89
N LEU A 280 -29.14 -1.58 8.70
CA LEU A 280 -29.96 -0.66 9.48
C LEU A 280 -30.42 0.62 8.73
N ALA A 281 -31.41 1.27 9.36
CA ALA A 281 -31.83 2.63 9.04
C ALA A 281 -30.73 3.67 9.32
N ALA A 282 -30.75 4.75 8.55
CA ALA A 282 -29.66 5.71 8.46
C ALA A 282 -29.39 6.45 9.79
N ASP A 283 -30.44 6.77 10.53
CA ASP A 283 -30.35 7.40 11.85
C ASP A 283 -29.77 6.46 12.93
N ALA A 284 -30.11 5.17 12.91
CA ALA A 284 -29.52 4.17 13.80
C ALA A 284 -28.02 3.96 13.52
N VAL A 285 -27.61 3.98 12.24
CA VAL A 285 -26.20 3.92 11.84
C VAL A 285 -25.42 5.12 12.37
N LEU A 286 -26.00 6.32 12.34
CA LEU A 286 -25.36 7.52 12.87
C LEU A 286 -25.10 7.43 14.38
N ALA A 287 -26.09 6.95 15.15
CA ALA A 287 -25.96 6.76 16.59
C ALA A 287 -24.85 5.74 16.92
N LEU A 288 -24.78 4.65 16.15
CA LEU A 288 -23.76 3.61 16.30
C LEU A 288 -22.34 4.14 16.04
N VAL A 289 -22.16 4.92 14.97
CA VAL A 289 -20.86 5.51 14.60
C VAL A 289 -20.39 6.52 15.65
N GLN A 290 -21.30 7.30 16.23
CA GLN A 290 -20.99 8.24 17.32
C GLN A 290 -20.54 7.50 18.60
N ALA A 291 -21.25 6.43 18.98
CA ALA A 291 -20.86 5.60 20.13
C ALA A 291 -19.52 4.88 19.89
N ALA A 292 -19.27 4.38 18.68
CA ALA A 292 -17.99 3.77 18.30
C ALA A 292 -16.81 4.75 18.39
N ALA A 293 -17.00 6.01 17.96
CA ALA A 293 -16.00 7.08 18.05
C ALA A 293 -15.63 7.37 19.50
N LYS A 294 -16.64 7.51 20.35
CA LYS A 294 -16.45 7.78 21.77
C LYS A 294 -15.74 6.64 22.48
N ALA A 295 -16.15 5.39 22.23
CA ALA A 295 -15.51 4.19 22.78
C ALA A 295 -14.07 3.96 22.28
N SER A 296 -13.67 4.57 21.15
CA SER A 296 -12.30 4.51 20.61
C SER A 296 -11.45 5.73 20.97
N ASN A 297 -11.97 6.64 21.79
CA ASN A 297 -11.33 7.92 22.14
C ASN A 297 -10.99 8.77 20.90
N GLN A 298 -11.78 8.66 19.84
CA GLN A 298 -11.60 9.41 18.60
C GLN A 298 -12.63 10.53 18.46
N THR A 299 -12.21 11.64 17.84
CA THR A 299 -13.08 12.79 17.59
C THR A 299 -13.47 12.81 16.11
N ILE A 300 -14.74 12.56 15.81
CA ILE A 300 -15.31 12.82 14.48
C ILE A 300 -15.52 14.34 14.37
N SER A 301 -15.14 14.94 13.24
CA SER A 301 -15.36 16.38 13.02
C SER A 301 -16.86 16.73 13.08
N SER A 302 -17.17 17.87 13.71
CA SER A 302 -18.55 18.35 13.89
C SER A 302 -19.30 18.53 12.56
N SER A 303 -18.59 18.86 11.49
CA SER A 303 -19.16 19.01 10.15
C SER A 303 -19.39 17.70 9.41
N LEU A 304 -18.57 16.68 9.64
CA LEU A 304 -18.85 15.34 9.13
C LEU A 304 -20.09 14.76 9.82
N LEU A 305 -20.23 14.96 11.14
CA LEU A 305 -21.45 14.58 11.87
C LEU A 305 -22.68 15.32 11.35
N ARG A 306 -22.54 16.61 11.00
CA ARG A 306 -23.63 17.39 10.39
C ARG A 306 -23.99 16.91 8.98
N LEU A 307 -23.01 16.48 8.19
CA LEU A 307 -23.23 15.90 6.86
C LEU A 307 -23.92 14.54 6.95
N LEU A 308 -23.40 13.64 7.80
CA LEU A 308 -24.02 12.34 8.04
C LEU A 308 -25.42 12.49 8.63
N GLY A 309 -25.64 13.45 9.53
CA GLY A 309 -26.97 13.79 10.06
C GLY A 309 -27.95 14.31 9.00
N LYS A 310 -27.47 15.11 8.03
CA LYS A 310 -28.30 15.56 6.89
C LYS A 310 -28.62 14.41 5.93
N LEU A 311 -27.64 13.55 5.64
CA LEU A 311 -27.86 12.37 4.81
C LEU A 311 -28.83 11.40 5.48
N ALA A 312 -28.70 11.17 6.77
CA ALA A 312 -29.63 10.34 7.55
C ALA A 312 -31.05 10.93 7.55
N LEU A 313 -31.18 12.23 7.79
CA LEU A 313 -32.50 12.91 7.76
C LEU A 313 -33.16 12.80 6.37
N GLN A 314 -32.39 12.87 5.28
CA GLN A 314 -32.90 12.75 3.91
C GLN A 314 -33.16 11.30 3.48
N ALA A 315 -32.41 10.35 4.03
CA ALA A 315 -32.66 8.92 3.86
C ALA A 315 -34.00 8.50 4.50
N GLU A 316 -34.39 9.14 5.62
CA GLU A 316 -35.65 8.88 6.32
C GLU A 316 -36.82 9.71 5.76
N LYS A 317 -36.64 11.03 5.57
CA LYS A 317 -37.73 11.99 5.26
C LYS A 317 -37.79 12.44 3.80
N GLY A 318 -36.84 12.04 2.95
CA GLY A 318 -36.78 12.45 1.55
C GLY A 318 -37.83 11.77 0.65
N GLY A 319 -38.00 12.26 -0.59
CA GLY A 319 -38.77 11.57 -1.63
C GLY A 319 -38.16 10.21 -1.99
N SER A 320 -38.94 9.28 -2.58
CA SER A 320 -38.51 7.88 -2.84
C SER A 320 -37.15 7.76 -3.55
N LEU A 321 -36.90 8.62 -4.54
CA LEU A 321 -35.62 8.70 -5.27
C LEU A 321 -34.46 9.26 -4.43
N MET A 322 -34.74 10.20 -3.52
CA MET A 322 -33.74 10.81 -2.65
C MET A 322 -33.35 9.89 -1.49
N ARG A 323 -34.27 9.07 -0.98
CA ARG A 323 -33.98 8.12 0.11
C ARG A 323 -32.92 7.10 -0.24
N ALA A 324 -33.06 6.45 -1.41
CA ALA A 324 -32.10 5.44 -1.86
C ALA A 324 -30.69 6.03 -2.08
N GLY A 325 -30.62 7.24 -2.66
CA GLY A 325 -29.35 7.93 -2.91
C GLY A 325 -28.67 8.43 -1.63
N ALA A 326 -29.43 9.01 -0.71
CA ALA A 326 -28.92 9.48 0.57
C ALA A 326 -28.44 8.32 1.46
N SER A 327 -29.16 7.19 1.44
CA SER A 327 -28.78 5.96 2.15
C SER A 327 -27.48 5.36 1.58
N ALA A 328 -27.36 5.25 0.26
CA ALA A 328 -26.14 4.74 -0.38
C ALA A 328 -24.92 5.65 -0.11
N ALA A 329 -25.07 6.96 -0.26
CA ALA A 329 -24.01 7.92 0.01
C ALA A 329 -23.60 7.94 1.49
N MET A 330 -24.55 7.77 2.41
CA MET A 330 -24.24 7.65 3.83
C MET A 330 -23.40 6.40 4.12
N ARG A 331 -23.76 5.25 3.53
CA ARG A 331 -23.06 3.98 3.75
C ARG A 331 -21.62 4.01 3.24
N ASP A 332 -21.40 4.54 2.04
CA ASP A 332 -20.06 4.75 1.48
C ASP A 332 -19.17 5.63 2.37
N GLN A 333 -19.74 6.69 2.95
CA GLN A 333 -18.99 7.56 3.87
C GLN A 333 -18.72 6.91 5.23
N VAL A 334 -19.62 6.05 5.74
CA VAL A 334 -19.39 5.27 6.96
C VAL A 334 -18.30 4.22 6.73
N GLU A 335 -18.31 3.55 5.57
CA GLU A 335 -17.28 2.59 5.17
C GLU A 335 -15.89 3.23 5.09
N GLN A 336 -15.76 4.35 4.37
CA GLN A 336 -14.50 5.10 4.28
C GLN A 336 -13.99 5.62 5.63
N LEU A 337 -14.91 6.00 6.52
CA LEU A 337 -14.58 6.47 7.87
C LEU A 337 -14.04 5.32 8.72
N VAL A 338 -14.74 4.18 8.73
CA VAL A 338 -14.42 3.01 9.54
C VAL A 338 -13.16 2.31 9.03
N ASP A 339 -12.89 2.35 7.72
CA ASP A 339 -11.66 1.78 7.15
C ASP A 339 -10.39 2.56 7.48
N ASN A 340 -10.48 3.88 7.51
CA ASN A 340 -9.34 4.75 7.82
C ASN A 340 -9.22 5.11 9.32
N TRP A 341 -10.04 4.49 10.16
CA TRP A 341 -10.23 4.82 11.57
C TRP A 341 -8.94 4.72 12.41
N ASP A 342 -8.00 3.82 12.10
CA ASP A 342 -6.76 3.64 12.89
C ASP A 342 -5.58 4.51 12.43
N THR A 343 -5.75 5.32 11.38
CA THR A 343 -4.68 6.23 10.91
C THR A 343 -4.55 7.45 11.82
N ARG A 344 -3.93 7.25 12.99
CA ARG A 344 -3.58 8.34 13.91
C ARG A 344 -2.70 9.37 13.19
N ARG A 345 -3.17 10.62 13.18
CA ARG A 345 -2.43 11.88 12.94
C ARG A 345 -2.03 12.20 11.49
N LEU A 346 -2.99 12.39 10.60
CA LEU A 346 -2.80 13.29 9.46
C LEU A 346 -4.10 14.07 9.20
N ASN A 347 -4.45 14.98 10.08
CA ASN A 347 -5.51 15.94 9.80
C ASN A 347 -5.02 17.35 10.15
N PRO A 348 -4.27 18.03 9.26
CA PRO A 348 -3.89 19.41 9.49
C PRO A 348 -5.16 20.28 9.55
N GLU A 349 -5.19 21.24 10.47
CA GLU A 349 -6.39 22.04 10.82
C GLU A 349 -7.08 22.70 9.60
N GLY A 350 -6.38 22.91 8.49
CA GLY A 350 -6.95 23.38 7.22
C GLY A 350 -7.80 22.37 6.43
N TYR A 351 -7.61 21.06 6.62
CA TYR A 351 -8.39 20.02 5.93
C TYR A 351 -9.82 19.92 6.48
N GLN A 352 -10.01 20.24 7.77
CA GLN A 352 -11.33 20.35 8.38
C GLN A 352 -12.10 21.55 7.83
N GLU A 353 -11.49 22.72 7.67
CA GLU A 353 -12.13 23.87 7.02
C GLU A 353 -12.46 23.62 5.54
N ALA A 354 -11.62 22.87 4.84
CA ALA A 354 -11.88 22.45 3.46
C ALA A 354 -13.09 21.50 3.37
N LEU A 355 -13.19 20.51 4.27
CA LEU A 355 -14.34 19.62 4.40
C LEU A 355 -15.62 20.38 4.81
N ASP A 356 -15.51 21.39 5.66
CA ASP A 356 -16.62 22.25 6.08
C ASP A 356 -17.22 23.05 4.92
N ARG A 357 -16.35 23.56 4.03
CA ARG A 357 -16.78 24.24 2.79
C ARG A 357 -17.34 23.24 1.77
N MET A 358 -16.77 22.04 1.66
CA MET A 358 -17.24 20.99 0.75
C MET A 358 -18.59 20.41 1.17
N ALA A 359 -18.81 20.15 2.46
CA ALA A 359 -20.06 19.62 3.00
C ALA A 359 -21.23 20.61 2.86
N GLN A 360 -20.96 21.91 2.98
CA GLN A 360 -21.98 22.95 2.79
C GLN A 360 -22.32 23.17 1.31
N ARG A 361 -21.38 22.95 0.38
CA ARG A 361 -21.58 23.12 -1.08
C ARG A 361 -22.09 21.85 -1.79
N ARG A 362 -21.71 20.64 -1.37
CA ARG A 362 -22.11 19.35 -2.00
C ARG A 362 -23.62 19.07 -1.95
N VAL A 363 -24.33 19.54 -0.92
CA VAL A 363 -25.78 19.32 -0.77
C VAL A 363 -26.57 20.06 -1.86
N PHE A 364 -26.07 21.21 -2.34
CA PHE A 364 -26.69 21.96 -3.43
C PHE A 364 -26.45 21.29 -4.80
N THR A 365 -25.30 20.64 -4.99
CA THR A 365 -24.88 20.05 -6.27
C THR A 365 -25.58 18.73 -6.59
N LEU A 366 -25.92 17.91 -5.58
CA LEU A 366 -26.71 16.68 -5.76
C LEU A 366 -28.16 16.97 -6.21
N MET A 367 -28.68 18.18 -5.98
CA MET A 367 -30.03 18.59 -6.40
C MET A 367 -30.14 18.82 -7.91
N LEU A 368 -29.08 19.28 -8.58
CA LEU A 368 -29.12 19.59 -10.02
C LEU A 368 -28.94 18.35 -10.92
N GLN A 369 -28.22 17.33 -10.46
CA GLN A 369 -27.81 16.19 -11.29
C GLN A 369 -28.95 15.24 -11.70
N ARG A 370 -30.16 15.35 -11.13
CA ARG A 370 -31.21 14.32 -11.32
C ARG A 370 -32.43 14.72 -12.14
N GLN A 371 -32.53 15.96 -12.64
CA GLN A 371 -33.55 16.30 -13.64
C GLN A 371 -33.04 16.16 -15.08
N HIS A 372 -31.74 16.37 -15.31
CA HIS A 372 -31.07 16.08 -16.58
C HIS A 372 -29.63 15.59 -16.29
N PRO A 373 -29.24 14.36 -16.68
CA PRO A 373 -27.87 13.90 -16.54
C PRO A 373 -27.00 14.75 -17.48
N CYS A 374 -26.36 15.78 -16.92
CA CYS A 374 -25.49 16.63 -17.69
C CYS A 374 -24.22 15.85 -18.03
N GLU A 375 -23.96 15.63 -19.33
CA GLU A 375 -22.72 15.00 -19.78
C GLU A 375 -21.52 15.87 -19.30
N PRO A 376 -20.63 15.36 -18.44
CA PRO A 376 -19.54 16.15 -17.86
C PRO A 376 -18.67 16.84 -18.90
N LYS A 377 -18.41 16.15 -20.02
CA LYS A 377 -17.70 16.70 -21.18
C LYS A 377 -18.38 17.94 -21.75
N ARG A 378 -19.70 17.88 -21.98
CA ARG A 378 -20.46 19.01 -22.55
C ARG A 378 -20.53 20.18 -21.58
N LEU A 379 -20.64 19.92 -20.28
CA LEU A 379 -20.62 20.99 -19.27
C LEU A 379 -19.29 21.75 -19.28
N VAL A 380 -18.17 21.03 -19.30
CA VAL A 380 -16.85 21.67 -19.35
C VAL A 380 -16.65 22.41 -20.67
N ALA A 381 -17.04 21.81 -21.81
CA ALA A 381 -16.98 22.47 -23.11
C ALA A 381 -17.82 23.77 -23.13
N THR A 382 -19.06 23.72 -22.66
CA THR A 382 -19.97 24.89 -22.62
C THR A 382 -19.42 25.97 -21.69
N ALA A 383 -18.83 25.58 -20.55
CA ALA A 383 -18.20 26.52 -19.61
C ALA A 383 -17.02 27.25 -20.24
N LEU A 384 -16.17 26.52 -20.98
CA LEU A 384 -15.06 27.11 -21.72
C LEU A 384 -15.54 27.98 -22.88
N GLU A 385 -16.60 27.60 -23.59
CA GLU A 385 -17.16 28.42 -24.68
C GLU A 385 -17.82 29.72 -24.18
N THR A 386 -18.45 29.66 -23.01
CA THR A 386 -19.19 30.80 -22.42
C THR A 386 -18.36 31.65 -21.46
N ASP A 387 -17.15 31.21 -21.12
CA ASP A 387 -16.29 31.78 -20.07
C ASP A 387 -17.03 31.96 -18.73
N THR A 388 -17.81 30.95 -18.36
CA THR A 388 -18.55 30.94 -17.09
C THR A 388 -18.16 29.73 -16.23
N LEU A 389 -17.75 30.02 -15.00
CA LEU A 389 -17.41 28.99 -14.02
C LEU A 389 -18.47 28.89 -12.92
N GLY A 390 -19.03 27.69 -12.78
CA GLY A 390 -20.05 27.38 -11.77
C GLY A 390 -19.82 26.04 -11.08
N GLY A 391 -20.46 25.83 -9.93
CA GLY A 391 -20.34 24.59 -9.14
C GLY A 391 -20.53 23.28 -9.94
N PRO A 392 -21.45 23.19 -10.92
CA PRO A 392 -21.59 22.00 -11.78
C PRO A 392 -20.37 21.72 -12.67
N VAL A 393 -19.66 22.75 -13.14
CA VAL A 393 -18.46 22.61 -13.98
C VAL A 393 -17.32 22.01 -13.15
N TRP A 394 -17.13 22.49 -11.92
CA TRP A 394 -16.16 21.93 -10.98
C TRP A 394 -16.38 20.43 -10.72
N LEU A 395 -17.65 20.04 -10.53
CA LEU A 395 -17.98 18.65 -10.29
C LEU A 395 -17.78 17.80 -11.56
N ALA A 396 -18.10 18.35 -12.73
CA ALA A 396 -17.84 17.70 -14.01
C ALA A 396 -16.34 17.47 -14.24
N VAL A 397 -15.47 18.43 -13.92
CA VAL A 397 -14.01 18.27 -14.02
C VAL A 397 -13.51 17.20 -13.06
N ASN A 398 -13.90 17.23 -11.78
CA ASN A 398 -13.52 16.20 -10.81
C ASN A 398 -14.01 14.81 -11.23
N GLN A 399 -15.25 14.71 -11.72
CA GLN A 399 -15.78 13.45 -12.25
C GLN A 399 -14.94 12.96 -13.42
N LEU A 400 -14.55 13.83 -14.35
CA LEU A 400 -13.69 13.46 -15.46
C LEU A 400 -12.30 13.00 -15.00
N ILE A 401 -11.69 13.67 -14.02
CA ILE A 401 -10.39 13.24 -13.44
C ILE A 401 -10.52 11.86 -12.80
N SER A 402 -11.53 11.62 -11.96
CA SER A 402 -11.73 10.34 -11.26
C SER A 402 -12.00 9.16 -12.21
N HIS A 403 -12.46 9.40 -13.44
CA HIS A 403 -12.73 8.37 -14.44
C HIS A 403 -11.62 8.27 -15.51
N GLY A 404 -10.42 8.82 -15.26
CA GLY A 404 -9.29 8.74 -16.19
C GLY A 404 -9.43 9.64 -17.44
N GLY A 405 -10.32 10.64 -17.39
CA GLY A 405 -10.60 11.58 -18.49
C GLY A 405 -9.61 12.74 -18.62
N ILE A 406 -8.40 12.64 -18.07
CA ILE A 406 -7.41 13.74 -18.06
C ILE A 406 -7.03 14.15 -19.49
N ALA A 407 -6.81 13.17 -20.39
CA ALA A 407 -6.50 13.43 -21.79
C ALA A 407 -7.56 14.32 -22.46
N MET A 408 -8.83 13.98 -22.25
CA MET A 408 -9.96 14.73 -22.78
C MET A 408 -10.09 16.13 -22.17
N LEU A 409 -9.83 16.27 -20.87
CA LEU A 409 -9.84 17.59 -20.21
C LEU A 409 -8.78 18.51 -20.79
N LEU A 410 -7.56 18.00 -21.01
CA LEU A 410 -6.50 18.76 -21.66
C LEU A 410 -6.92 19.19 -23.08
N ASP A 411 -7.55 18.29 -23.86
CA ASP A 411 -8.04 18.61 -25.20
C ASP A 411 -9.10 19.71 -25.21
N LEU A 412 -9.96 19.75 -24.18
CA LEU A 412 -10.92 20.83 -24.02
C LEU A 412 -10.23 22.15 -23.64
N LEU A 413 -9.28 22.11 -22.70
CA LEU A 413 -8.55 23.30 -22.25
C LEU A 413 -7.69 23.92 -23.37
N ASP A 414 -7.07 23.12 -24.23
CA ASP A 414 -6.26 23.63 -25.35
C ASP A 414 -7.10 24.21 -26.49
N ARG A 415 -8.37 23.78 -26.61
CA ARG A 415 -9.33 24.34 -27.56
C ARG A 415 -10.04 25.57 -27.03
N ALA A 416 -9.81 25.95 -25.77
CA ALA A 416 -10.43 27.13 -25.18
C ALA A 416 -9.99 28.40 -25.94
N PRO A 417 -10.86 29.41 -26.05
CA PRO A 417 -10.50 30.71 -26.61
C PRO A 417 -9.27 31.31 -25.91
N ALA A 418 -8.48 32.13 -26.63
CA ALA A 418 -7.36 32.85 -26.02
C ALA A 418 -7.86 33.78 -24.89
N ASN A 419 -7.11 33.85 -23.79
CA ASN A 419 -7.43 34.64 -22.58
C ASN A 419 -8.75 34.24 -21.88
N ASN A 420 -9.09 32.96 -21.91
CA ASN A 420 -10.26 32.43 -21.22
C ASN A 420 -10.00 32.24 -19.71
N LYS A 421 -10.71 33.00 -18.87
CA LYS A 421 -10.53 32.98 -17.42
C LYS A 421 -10.93 31.64 -16.82
N THR A 422 -11.99 31.04 -17.34
CA THR A 422 -12.46 29.72 -16.92
C THR A 422 -11.39 28.65 -17.15
N ALA A 423 -10.70 28.69 -18.30
CA ALA A 423 -9.57 27.79 -18.57
C ALA A 423 -8.42 28.01 -17.58
N GLU A 424 -8.04 29.27 -17.32
CA GLU A 424 -7.00 29.62 -16.34
C GLU A 424 -7.33 29.13 -14.92
N GLU A 425 -8.59 29.19 -14.50
CA GLU A 425 -9.04 28.68 -13.20
C GLU A 425 -9.10 27.14 -13.13
N LEU A 426 -9.31 26.46 -14.26
CA LEU A 426 -9.38 25.00 -14.32
C LEU A 426 -8.00 24.33 -14.44
N TRP A 427 -7.00 25.01 -15.03
CA TRP A 427 -5.65 24.46 -15.19
C TRP A 427 -5.01 23.95 -13.89
N PRO A 428 -5.06 24.68 -12.76
CA PRO A 428 -4.49 24.21 -11.48
C PRO A 428 -5.09 22.90 -10.95
N LEU A 429 -6.28 22.50 -11.40
CA LEU A 429 -6.89 21.22 -11.01
C LEU A 429 -6.38 20.04 -11.83
N VAL A 430 -6.01 20.30 -13.08
CA VAL A 430 -5.58 19.27 -14.02
C VAL A 430 -4.07 19.09 -13.90
N ALA A 431 -3.30 20.18 -13.84
CA ALA A 431 -1.85 20.19 -13.74
C ALA A 431 -1.37 20.08 -12.28
N THR A 432 -1.78 19.02 -11.58
CA THR A 432 -1.36 18.74 -10.19
C THR A 432 -0.27 17.67 -10.13
N PRO A 433 0.57 17.67 -9.08
CA PRO A 433 1.54 16.61 -8.83
C PRO A 433 0.93 15.20 -8.80
N ASP A 434 -0.26 15.07 -8.19
CA ASP A 434 -0.92 13.77 -8.06
C ASP A 434 -1.40 13.25 -9.42
N ASN A 435 -2.02 14.09 -10.25
CA ASN A 435 -2.44 13.71 -11.59
C ASN A 435 -1.25 13.30 -12.46
N LEU A 436 -0.12 14.01 -12.35
CA LEU A 436 1.10 13.63 -13.07
C LEU A 436 1.65 12.29 -12.59
N ARG A 437 1.67 12.02 -11.28
CA ARG A 437 2.08 10.72 -10.74
C ARG A 437 1.17 9.59 -11.21
N HIS A 438 -0.13 9.83 -11.29
CA HIS A 438 -1.08 8.87 -11.85
C HIS A 438 -0.77 8.57 -13.32
N LEU A 439 -0.58 9.62 -14.14
CA LEU A 439 -0.21 9.45 -15.54
C LEU A 439 1.10 8.70 -15.69
N LEU A 440 2.16 9.06 -14.96
CA LEU A 440 3.48 8.41 -15.03
C LEU A 440 3.46 6.90 -14.69
N ARG A 441 2.42 6.41 -14.02
CA ARG A 441 2.23 4.99 -13.69
C ARG A 441 1.46 4.21 -14.75
N GLU A 442 0.81 4.88 -15.70
CA GLU A 442 0.09 4.19 -16.78
C GLU A 442 1.08 3.54 -17.76
N GLU A 443 0.82 2.30 -18.18
CA GLU A 443 1.71 1.55 -19.08
C GLU A 443 1.85 2.21 -20.47
N GLN A 444 0.81 2.91 -20.93
CA GLN A 444 0.76 3.54 -22.25
C GLN A 444 0.33 5.00 -22.14
N ILE A 445 1.28 5.87 -21.81
CA ILE A 445 1.06 7.31 -21.75
C ILE A 445 1.29 7.91 -23.13
N ASP A 446 0.37 8.75 -23.59
CA ASP A 446 0.62 9.59 -24.76
C ASP A 446 1.69 10.66 -24.41
N PRO A 447 2.87 10.63 -25.05
CA PRO A 447 3.95 11.57 -24.78
C PRO A 447 3.56 13.04 -25.03
N ALA A 448 2.53 13.30 -25.84
CA ALA A 448 2.00 14.66 -26.03
C ALA A 448 1.27 15.17 -24.79
N LEU A 449 0.52 14.32 -24.07
CA LEU A 449 -0.17 14.70 -22.82
C LEU A 449 0.82 15.07 -21.73
N LEU A 450 1.89 14.29 -21.60
CA LEU A 450 2.94 14.54 -20.62
C LEU A 450 3.63 15.87 -20.85
N GLU A 451 3.93 16.20 -22.11
CA GLU A 451 4.52 17.48 -22.51
C GLU A 451 3.59 18.67 -22.21
N ARG A 452 2.27 18.50 -22.40
CA ARG A 452 1.27 19.53 -22.15
C ARG A 452 1.14 19.87 -20.67
N ILE A 453 1.04 18.85 -19.80
CA ILE A 453 0.96 19.05 -18.34
C ILE A 453 2.25 19.65 -17.79
N THR A 454 3.41 19.09 -18.17
CA THR A 454 4.71 19.51 -17.63
C THR A 454 5.03 20.97 -17.99
N SER A 455 4.64 21.42 -19.19
CA SER A 455 4.85 22.81 -19.63
C SER A 455 4.07 23.84 -18.78
N ARG A 456 3.00 23.44 -18.08
CA ARG A 456 2.19 24.31 -17.22
C ARG A 456 2.66 24.34 -15.77
N MET A 457 3.28 23.26 -15.29
CA MET A 457 3.72 23.13 -13.90
C MET A 457 5.06 23.81 -13.61
N GLY A 458 5.86 24.13 -14.63
CA GLY A 458 7.15 24.78 -14.44
C GLY A 458 8.15 23.90 -13.69
N LEU A 459 8.99 24.49 -12.83
CA LEU A 459 10.11 23.79 -12.17
C LEU A 459 9.67 22.79 -11.09
N ASP A 460 8.48 22.97 -10.51
CA ASP A 460 7.95 22.08 -9.46
C ASP A 460 7.75 20.64 -9.96
N VAL A 461 7.74 20.44 -11.28
CA VAL A 461 7.58 19.13 -11.92
C VAL A 461 8.88 18.33 -12.02
N VAL A 462 10.04 18.97 -11.86
CA VAL A 462 11.35 18.33 -12.11
C VAL A 462 11.55 17.13 -11.20
N GLU A 463 11.25 17.24 -9.91
CA GLU A 463 11.40 16.13 -8.96
C GLU A 463 10.50 14.94 -9.32
N LEU A 464 9.25 15.21 -9.73
CA LEU A 464 8.30 14.19 -10.17
C LEU A 464 8.74 13.47 -11.44
N LEU A 465 9.31 14.21 -12.40
CA LEU A 465 9.86 13.62 -13.62
C LEU A 465 11.12 12.80 -13.35
N LEU A 466 11.93 13.18 -12.35
CA LEU A 466 13.08 12.38 -11.90
C LEU A 466 12.63 11.07 -11.24
N ASP A 467 11.58 11.10 -10.41
CA ASP A 467 10.96 9.89 -9.84
C ASP A 467 10.41 8.96 -10.95
N GLY A 468 9.74 9.54 -11.95
CA GLY A 468 9.28 8.80 -13.13
C GLY A 468 10.43 8.20 -13.95
N LEU A 469 11.56 8.91 -14.08
CA LEU A 469 12.73 8.45 -14.82
C LEU A 469 13.40 7.24 -14.17
N GLU A 470 13.39 7.19 -12.84
CA GLU A 470 13.92 6.10 -12.04
C GLU A 470 13.05 4.83 -12.13
N THR A 471 11.74 4.99 -12.05
CA THR A 471 10.76 3.88 -12.08
C THR A 471 10.42 3.39 -13.49
N SER A 472 10.70 4.20 -14.53
CA SER A 472 10.42 3.85 -15.92
C SER A 472 11.21 2.62 -16.37
N GLU A 473 10.51 1.55 -16.76
CA GLU A 473 11.11 0.34 -17.32
C GLU A 473 11.42 0.47 -18.82
N THR A 474 10.57 1.18 -19.57
CA THR A 474 10.67 1.26 -21.03
C THR A 474 11.74 2.24 -21.51
N ARG A 475 12.45 1.88 -22.58
CA ARG A 475 13.49 2.73 -23.20
C ARG A 475 12.91 3.99 -23.84
N THR A 476 11.72 3.88 -24.42
CA THR A 476 10.98 4.97 -25.07
C THR A 476 10.56 6.03 -24.08
N MET A 477 9.91 5.65 -22.97
CA MET A 477 9.51 6.59 -21.93
C MET A 477 10.71 7.27 -21.28
N ARG A 478 11.75 6.51 -20.93
CA ARG A 478 13.01 7.07 -20.40
C ARG A 478 13.63 8.13 -21.31
N ARG A 479 13.63 7.91 -22.63
CA ARG A 479 14.10 8.92 -23.60
C ARG A 479 13.22 10.17 -23.55
N LYS A 480 11.90 10.02 -23.57
CA LYS A 480 10.98 11.16 -23.53
C LYS A 480 11.09 11.97 -22.23
N LEU A 481 11.23 11.30 -21.08
CA LEU A 481 11.45 11.95 -19.79
C LEU A 481 12.77 12.72 -19.76
N LEU A 482 13.86 12.15 -20.30
CA LEU A 482 15.12 12.88 -20.46
C LEU A 482 14.97 14.11 -21.37
N ASP A 483 14.25 13.98 -22.48
CA ASP A 483 14.02 15.09 -23.41
C ASP A 483 13.16 16.21 -22.78
N LEU A 484 12.17 15.85 -21.96
CA LEU A 484 11.35 16.81 -21.21
C LEU A 484 12.17 17.51 -20.12
N LEU A 485 12.93 16.75 -19.33
CA LEU A 485 13.81 17.31 -18.30
C LEU A 485 14.86 18.25 -18.88
N ALA A 486 15.40 17.94 -20.07
CA ALA A 486 16.39 18.78 -20.74
C ALA A 486 15.82 20.15 -21.18
N ARG A 487 14.50 20.28 -21.39
CA ARG A 487 13.87 21.55 -21.77
C ARG A 487 13.85 22.59 -20.66
N PHE A 488 13.87 22.16 -19.40
CA PHE A 488 14.06 23.07 -18.27
C PHE A 488 15.47 23.68 -18.24
N GLY A 489 16.39 23.18 -19.07
CA GLY A 489 17.72 23.74 -19.22
C GLY A 489 18.48 23.77 -17.90
N ASN A 490 19.20 24.87 -17.65
CA ASN A 490 20.09 24.97 -16.50
C ASN A 490 19.33 25.07 -15.16
N ASP A 491 18.04 25.43 -15.17
CA ASP A 491 17.24 25.60 -13.95
C ASP A 491 16.99 24.27 -13.24
N ALA A 492 16.94 23.15 -13.98
CA ALA A 492 16.87 21.80 -13.41
C ALA A 492 18.23 21.30 -12.87
N GLY A 493 19.34 21.96 -13.23
CA GLY A 493 20.70 21.52 -12.93
C GLY A 493 20.96 21.23 -11.45
N PRO A 494 20.65 22.16 -10.52
CA PRO A 494 20.84 21.95 -9.09
C PRO A 494 20.08 20.74 -8.54
N MET A 495 18.82 20.54 -8.96
CA MET A 495 18.00 19.41 -8.53
C MET A 495 18.55 18.07 -9.01
N ILE A 496 19.07 18.03 -10.25
CA ILE A 496 19.71 16.84 -10.82
C ILE A 496 21.00 16.49 -10.07
N VAL A 497 21.82 17.50 -9.74
CA VAL A 497 23.07 17.30 -8.99
C VAL A 497 22.77 16.84 -7.57
N GLN A 498 21.82 17.49 -6.88
CA GLN A 498 21.40 17.10 -5.54
C GLN A 498 21.00 15.63 -5.50
N ARG A 499 20.18 15.17 -6.45
CA ARG A 499 19.82 13.76 -6.53
C ARG A 499 21.05 12.89 -6.83
N LEU A 500 21.84 13.22 -7.84
CA LEU A 500 23.03 12.44 -8.23
C LEU A 500 24.05 12.23 -7.10
N MET A 501 24.13 13.16 -6.13
CA MET A 501 25.06 13.09 -4.99
C MET A 501 24.56 12.24 -3.82
N ASN A 502 23.34 11.69 -3.84
CA ASN A 502 22.87 10.81 -2.78
C ASN A 502 23.63 9.47 -2.78
N GLU A 503 23.91 8.94 -1.59
CA GLU A 503 24.79 7.76 -1.39
C GLU A 503 24.18 6.44 -1.90
N ASP A 504 22.85 6.33 -1.95
CA ASP A 504 22.12 5.08 -2.25
C ASP A 504 21.41 5.10 -3.61
N ILE A 505 22.13 5.45 -4.68
CA ILE A 505 21.55 5.50 -6.03
C ILE A 505 22.08 4.38 -6.93
N PRO A 506 21.20 3.59 -7.57
CA PRO A 506 21.61 2.57 -8.54
C PRO A 506 22.40 3.15 -9.72
N TRP A 507 23.39 2.40 -10.22
CA TRP A 507 24.27 2.84 -11.32
C TRP A 507 23.51 3.31 -12.56
N TYR A 508 22.35 2.71 -12.87
CA TYR A 508 21.57 3.06 -14.05
C TYR A 508 20.88 4.44 -13.89
N VAL A 509 20.51 4.81 -12.67
CA VAL A 509 19.97 6.14 -12.35
C VAL A 509 21.10 7.16 -12.42
N GLN A 510 22.26 6.90 -11.80
CA GLN A 510 23.44 7.77 -11.90
C GLN A 510 23.80 8.03 -13.37
N ARG A 511 23.82 6.98 -14.20
CA ARG A 511 24.06 7.08 -15.64
C ARG A 511 23.01 7.94 -16.36
N ASN A 512 21.74 7.85 -15.99
CA ASN A 512 20.67 8.67 -16.58
C ASN A 512 20.81 10.15 -16.19
N LEU A 513 21.11 10.43 -14.91
CA LEU A 513 21.31 11.79 -14.42
C LEU A 513 22.56 12.43 -15.05
N LEU A 514 23.66 11.70 -15.17
CA LEU A 514 24.84 12.16 -15.92
C LEU A 514 24.53 12.42 -17.40
N THR A 515 23.73 11.55 -18.03
CA THR A 515 23.26 11.78 -19.41
C THR A 515 22.47 13.08 -19.50
N LEU A 516 21.60 13.36 -18.53
CA LEU A 516 20.81 14.58 -18.47
C LEU A 516 21.70 15.82 -18.32
N LEU A 517 22.69 15.79 -17.42
CA LEU A 517 23.68 16.86 -17.26
C LEU A 517 24.49 17.11 -18.54
N VAL A 518 24.79 16.07 -19.32
CA VAL A 518 25.44 16.21 -20.63
C VAL A 518 24.54 16.93 -21.64
N LEU A 519 23.22 16.77 -21.56
CA LEU A 519 22.26 17.44 -22.43
C LEU A 519 22.03 18.91 -22.06
N LEU A 520 22.35 19.33 -20.83
CA LEU A 520 22.14 20.71 -20.41
C LEU A 520 23.05 21.70 -21.16
N PRO A 521 22.58 22.93 -21.45
CA PRO A 521 23.39 23.96 -22.13
C PRO A 521 24.70 24.28 -21.40
N LYS A 522 24.70 24.30 -20.06
CA LYS A 522 25.90 24.51 -19.23
C LYS A 522 25.98 23.43 -18.15
N VAL A 523 27.22 23.14 -17.73
CA VAL A 523 27.44 22.31 -16.55
C VAL A 523 27.04 23.13 -15.32
N PRO A 524 26.27 22.56 -14.36
CA PRO A 524 25.89 23.29 -13.15
C PRO A 524 27.10 23.82 -12.38
N ASP A 525 26.98 25.03 -11.85
CA ASP A 525 28.05 25.70 -11.12
C ASP A 525 28.46 24.90 -9.87
N GLY A 526 29.77 24.77 -9.64
CA GLY A 526 30.32 24.04 -8.49
C GLY A 526 30.27 22.51 -8.61
N PHE A 527 29.62 21.95 -9.63
CA PHE A 527 29.58 20.50 -9.83
C PHE A 527 30.80 19.98 -10.60
N SER A 528 31.40 18.89 -10.11
CA SER A 528 32.48 18.17 -10.80
C SER A 528 32.15 16.68 -10.93
N PRO A 529 32.16 16.10 -12.15
CA PRO A 529 31.90 14.67 -12.36
C PRO A 529 33.10 13.77 -12.05
N GLN A 530 34.18 14.29 -11.44
CA GLN A 530 35.45 13.59 -11.29
C GLN A 530 35.32 12.26 -10.54
N ILE A 531 34.48 12.20 -9.50
CA ILE A 531 34.25 10.98 -8.70
C ILE A 531 33.69 9.82 -9.55
N PHE A 532 32.97 10.13 -10.62
CA PHE A 532 32.35 9.12 -11.48
C PHE A 532 33.30 8.57 -12.54
N LEU A 533 34.47 9.18 -12.75
CA LEU A 533 35.48 8.68 -13.69
C LEU A 533 36.14 7.38 -13.22
N THR A 534 36.02 7.04 -11.94
CA THR A 534 36.54 5.80 -11.34
C THR A 534 35.43 4.81 -10.97
N HIS A 535 34.19 5.05 -11.41
CA HIS A 535 33.05 4.20 -11.11
C HIS A 535 33.25 2.76 -11.64
N SER A 536 32.69 1.76 -10.95
CA SER A 536 32.81 0.34 -11.32
C SER A 536 32.19 0.05 -12.70
N ASP A 537 30.98 0.56 -12.93
CA ASP A 537 30.25 0.46 -14.20
C ASP A 537 30.84 1.40 -15.28
N GLU A 538 31.18 0.84 -16.45
CA GLU A 538 31.78 1.57 -17.57
C GLU A 538 30.86 2.58 -18.24
N ARG A 539 29.54 2.39 -18.15
CA ARG A 539 28.54 3.28 -18.77
C ARG A 539 28.43 4.56 -17.96
N VAL A 540 28.52 4.48 -16.63
CA VAL A 540 28.61 5.65 -15.73
C VAL A 540 29.88 6.43 -16.04
N ARG A 541 31.05 5.77 -16.08
CA ARG A 541 32.33 6.40 -16.41
C ARG A 541 32.28 7.12 -17.76
N ARG A 542 31.63 6.52 -18.78
CA ARG A 542 31.52 7.10 -20.12
C ARG A 542 30.68 8.37 -20.16
N GLU A 543 29.56 8.43 -19.43
CA GLU A 543 28.76 9.67 -19.37
C GLU A 543 29.48 10.76 -18.56
N ALA A 544 30.15 10.39 -17.46
CA ALA A 544 30.99 11.31 -16.69
C ALA A 544 32.15 11.88 -17.53
N LEU A 545 32.79 11.05 -18.35
CA LEU A 545 33.83 11.48 -19.30
C LEU A 545 33.32 12.57 -20.25
N LYS A 546 32.14 12.37 -20.86
CA LYS A 546 31.57 13.37 -21.79
C LYS A 546 31.36 14.71 -21.10
N LEU A 547 30.90 14.69 -19.84
CA LEU A 547 30.67 15.91 -19.08
C LEU A 547 32.00 16.58 -18.70
N MET A 548 32.99 15.81 -18.25
CA MET A 548 34.33 16.33 -17.91
C MET A 548 35.04 16.94 -19.13
N LEU A 549 34.85 16.38 -20.32
CA LEU A 549 35.41 16.92 -21.57
C LEU A 549 34.82 18.29 -21.96
N ARG A 550 33.65 18.68 -21.42
CA ARG A 550 33.08 20.03 -21.60
C ARG A 550 33.75 21.08 -20.72
N MET A 551 34.52 20.67 -19.71
CA MET A 551 35.25 21.56 -18.81
C MET A 551 36.66 21.83 -19.35
N PRO A 552 36.96 23.03 -19.91
CA PRO A 552 38.23 23.28 -20.61
C PRO A 552 39.46 23.05 -19.73
N GLN A 553 39.37 23.40 -18.44
CA GLN A 553 40.45 23.31 -17.46
C GLN A 553 40.92 21.86 -17.21
N HIS A 554 40.02 20.89 -17.35
CA HIS A 554 40.30 19.47 -17.08
C HIS A 554 40.33 18.62 -18.35
N ARG A 555 40.05 19.20 -19.53
CA ARG A 555 39.90 18.45 -20.77
C ARG A 555 41.14 17.63 -21.12
N GLN A 556 42.34 18.24 -21.09
CA GLN A 556 43.57 17.57 -21.50
C GLN A 556 43.95 16.40 -20.59
N THR A 557 43.92 16.61 -19.27
CA THR A 557 44.21 15.57 -18.27
C THR A 557 43.19 14.43 -18.36
N THR A 558 41.93 14.75 -18.61
CA THR A 558 40.85 13.78 -18.79
C THR A 558 41.05 12.90 -20.03
N ILE A 559 41.45 13.49 -21.17
CA ILE A 559 41.76 12.71 -22.40
C ILE A 559 42.87 11.70 -22.11
N ILE A 560 43.96 12.13 -21.47
CA ILE A 560 45.11 11.27 -21.16
C ILE A 560 44.70 10.10 -20.26
N ALA A 561 43.94 10.39 -19.19
CA ALA A 561 43.45 9.37 -18.27
C ALA A 561 42.53 8.35 -18.98
N ALA A 562 41.56 8.84 -19.76
CA ALA A 562 40.57 8.00 -20.43
C ALA A 562 41.15 7.10 -21.53
N LEU A 563 42.27 7.47 -22.15
CA LEU A 563 43.00 6.60 -23.09
C LEU A 563 43.62 5.36 -22.44
N SER A 564 43.72 5.35 -21.11
CA SER A 564 44.21 4.20 -20.34
C SER A 564 43.10 3.37 -19.70
N ASP A 565 41.82 3.68 -19.98
CA ASP A 565 40.69 2.89 -19.47
C ASP A 565 40.68 1.46 -20.08
N ARG A 566 40.00 0.56 -19.39
CA ARG A 566 39.81 -0.84 -19.81
C ARG A 566 38.69 -0.98 -20.85
N ASP A 567 37.72 -0.07 -20.87
CA ASP A 567 36.60 -0.08 -21.81
C ASP A 567 36.95 0.65 -23.12
N ASP A 568 36.83 -0.06 -24.24
CA ASP A 568 37.11 0.47 -25.57
C ASP A 568 36.16 1.64 -25.95
N GLY A 569 34.94 1.68 -25.40
CA GLY A 569 34.00 2.78 -25.65
C GLY A 569 34.44 4.10 -25.01
N ILE A 570 35.04 4.05 -23.82
CA ILE A 570 35.65 5.20 -23.14
C ILE A 570 36.87 5.68 -23.93
N VAL A 571 37.76 4.76 -24.32
CA VAL A 571 38.94 5.08 -25.14
C VAL A 571 38.51 5.70 -26.48
N LYS A 572 37.46 5.18 -27.13
CA LYS A 572 36.90 5.73 -28.38
C LYS A 572 36.36 7.15 -28.17
N THR A 573 35.70 7.40 -27.05
CA THR A 573 35.18 8.74 -26.70
C THR A 573 36.33 9.73 -26.47
N ALA A 574 37.40 9.30 -25.80
CA ALA A 574 38.60 10.10 -25.59
C ALA A 574 39.34 10.42 -26.90
N MET A 575 39.50 9.43 -27.79
CA MET A 575 40.08 9.63 -29.12
C MET A 575 39.25 10.60 -29.97
N ALA A 576 37.92 10.50 -29.93
CA ALA A 576 37.04 11.42 -30.62
C ALA A 576 37.23 12.87 -30.12
N ALA A 577 37.36 13.06 -28.81
CA ALA A 577 37.61 14.38 -28.22
C ALA A 577 39.01 14.93 -28.54
N ALA A 578 40.00 14.06 -28.69
CA ALA A 578 41.37 14.41 -29.08
C ALA A 578 41.49 14.80 -30.57
N LEU A 579 40.49 14.53 -31.41
CA LEU A 579 40.53 14.89 -32.83
C LEU A 579 40.55 16.43 -33.04
N ASP A 580 39.88 17.17 -32.16
CA ASP A 580 39.81 18.64 -32.23
C ASP A 580 41.07 19.30 -31.65
N ASP A 581 41.51 18.82 -30.48
CA ASP A 581 42.67 19.28 -29.73
C ASP A 581 43.33 18.09 -29.01
N CYS A 582 44.43 17.57 -29.57
CA CYS A 582 45.15 16.42 -29.02
C CYS A 582 46.30 16.90 -28.12
N PRO A 583 46.30 16.57 -26.82
CA PRO A 583 47.47 16.80 -25.97
C PRO A 583 48.68 16.01 -26.50
N LYS A 584 49.88 16.62 -26.52
CA LYS A 584 51.11 15.92 -26.95
C LYS A 584 51.37 14.65 -26.14
N ALA A 585 51.12 14.69 -24.83
CA ALA A 585 51.25 13.53 -23.94
C ALA A 585 50.28 12.38 -24.25
N ALA A 586 49.21 12.61 -25.02
CA ALA A 586 48.26 11.57 -25.43
C ALA A 586 48.76 10.76 -26.64
N ILE A 587 49.70 11.29 -27.44
CA ILE A 587 50.18 10.69 -28.69
C ILE A 587 50.72 9.25 -28.48
N PRO A 588 51.64 9.00 -27.51
CA PRO A 588 52.15 7.64 -27.30
C PRO A 588 51.07 6.66 -26.85
N LEU A 589 50.08 7.13 -26.08
CA LEU A 589 48.96 6.30 -25.62
C LEU A 589 48.03 5.92 -26.78
N ILE A 590 47.77 6.84 -27.71
CA ILE A 590 46.97 6.59 -28.91
C ILE A 590 47.68 5.57 -29.79
N ILE A 591 48.98 5.75 -30.05
CA ILE A 591 49.80 4.80 -30.83
C ILE A 591 49.72 3.41 -30.20
N ARG A 592 49.95 3.31 -28.89
CA ARG A 592 49.85 2.04 -28.15
C ARG A 592 48.48 1.38 -28.32
N ASN A 593 47.41 2.16 -28.26
CA ASN A 593 46.05 1.63 -28.41
C ASN A 593 45.73 1.20 -29.85
N VAL A 594 46.26 1.89 -30.87
CA VAL A 594 46.10 1.50 -32.28
C VAL A 594 46.84 0.19 -32.61
N GLU A 595 48.00 -0.03 -32.01
CA GLU A 595 48.84 -1.21 -32.26
C GLU A 595 48.38 -2.48 -31.53
N ARG A 596 47.45 -2.36 -30.57
CA ARG A 596 46.84 -3.52 -29.91
C ARG A 596 46.06 -4.36 -30.93
N ARG A 597 46.46 -5.65 -31.06
CA ARG A 597 45.85 -6.60 -32.01
C ARG A 597 44.35 -6.84 -31.82
N SER A 598 43.82 -6.58 -30.63
CA SER A 598 42.41 -6.82 -30.27
C SER A 598 41.45 -5.71 -30.71
N VAL A 599 41.94 -4.57 -31.23
CA VAL A 599 41.11 -3.37 -31.46
C VAL A 599 40.45 -3.37 -32.84
N HIS A 600 39.16 -3.06 -32.87
CA HIS A 600 38.36 -3.01 -34.10
C HIS A 600 38.94 -2.00 -35.13
N PRO A 601 38.94 -2.33 -36.46
CA PRO A 601 39.50 -1.48 -37.51
C PRO A 601 39.04 -0.01 -37.48
N GLU A 602 37.76 0.25 -37.16
CA GLU A 602 37.22 1.61 -37.08
C GLU A 602 37.88 2.47 -35.99
N MET A 603 38.19 1.85 -34.85
CA MET A 603 38.83 2.53 -33.72
C MET A 603 40.31 2.78 -34.01
N ARG A 604 40.98 1.85 -34.69
CA ARG A 604 42.34 2.05 -35.23
C ARG A 604 42.37 3.22 -36.22
N ALA A 605 41.42 3.26 -37.15
CA ALA A 605 41.28 4.36 -38.10
C ALA A 605 40.94 5.70 -37.44
N LEU A 606 40.24 5.72 -36.30
CA LEU A 606 40.03 6.93 -35.51
C LEU A 606 41.34 7.40 -34.87
N GLY A 607 42.09 6.52 -34.20
CA GLY A 607 43.39 6.86 -33.62
C GLY A 607 44.38 7.40 -34.66
N ILE A 608 44.44 6.76 -35.84
CA ILE A 608 45.26 7.23 -36.97
C ILE A 608 44.83 8.64 -37.43
N ARG A 609 43.53 8.94 -37.47
CA ARG A 609 43.03 10.28 -37.80
C ARG A 609 43.46 11.33 -36.76
N VAL A 610 43.43 10.99 -35.47
CA VAL A 610 43.87 11.89 -34.40
C VAL A 610 45.36 12.21 -34.53
N ILE A 611 46.20 11.19 -34.75
CA ILE A 611 47.64 11.38 -34.99
C ILE A 611 47.88 12.21 -36.26
N GLY A 612 47.13 11.95 -37.33
CA GLY A 612 47.19 12.75 -38.55
C GLY A 612 46.83 14.23 -38.33
N ALA A 613 45.90 14.51 -37.42
CA ALA A 613 45.44 15.85 -37.09
C ALA A 613 46.38 16.62 -36.13
N SER A 614 47.15 15.91 -35.30
CA SER A 614 48.07 16.53 -34.31
C SER A 614 49.30 17.18 -34.93
N ARG A 615 49.66 16.80 -36.17
CA ARG A 615 50.84 17.31 -36.92
C ARG A 615 52.16 17.14 -36.18
N ASP A 616 52.26 16.11 -35.34
CA ASP A 616 53.45 15.81 -34.56
C ASP A 616 54.57 15.23 -35.45
N PRO A 617 55.76 15.86 -35.54
CA PRO A 617 56.83 15.41 -36.43
C PRO A 617 57.32 13.98 -36.16
N GLU A 618 57.33 13.54 -34.90
CA GLU A 618 57.79 12.20 -34.51
C GLU A 618 56.82 11.10 -35.00
N SER A 619 55.56 11.46 -35.24
CA SER A 619 54.51 10.55 -35.68
C SER A 619 54.47 10.33 -37.20
N LEU A 620 55.26 11.06 -37.99
CA LEU A 620 55.22 11.01 -39.47
C LEU A 620 55.60 9.63 -40.03
N GLU A 621 56.70 9.04 -39.54
CA GLU A 621 57.15 7.73 -40.02
C GLU A 621 56.14 6.63 -39.66
N TRP A 622 55.55 6.73 -38.47
CA TRP A 622 54.50 5.84 -38.01
C TRP A 622 53.27 5.94 -38.93
N LEU A 623 52.82 7.15 -39.26
CA LEU A 623 51.68 7.37 -40.16
C LEU A 623 51.94 6.85 -41.58
N LEU A 624 53.15 7.05 -42.11
CA LEU A 624 53.56 6.50 -43.41
C LEU A 624 53.51 4.97 -43.44
N SER A 625 53.81 4.29 -42.33
CA SER A 625 53.76 2.81 -42.26
C SER A 625 52.36 2.24 -42.51
N TYR A 626 51.30 3.02 -42.25
CA TYR A 626 49.91 2.65 -42.52
C TYR A 626 49.43 3.01 -43.94
N ALA A 627 50.18 3.82 -44.69
CA ALA A 627 49.84 4.19 -46.06
C ALA A 627 50.65 3.41 -47.11
N VAL A 628 51.93 3.11 -46.83
CA VAL A 628 52.87 2.59 -47.83
C VAL A 628 53.78 1.47 -47.32
N LYS A 629 54.13 0.54 -48.21
CA LYS A 629 55.18 -0.47 -48.01
C LYS A 629 56.43 -0.10 -48.81
N ARG A 630 57.61 -0.09 -48.16
CA ARG A 630 58.90 0.11 -48.84
C ARG A 630 59.33 -1.18 -49.56
N THR A 631 59.69 -1.09 -50.83
CA THR A 631 60.19 -2.24 -51.63
C THR A 631 61.71 -2.36 -51.53
N LYS A 632 62.23 -3.59 -51.30
CA LYS A 632 63.67 -3.85 -51.08
C LYS A 632 64.56 -3.53 -52.29
N ILE A 633 64.02 -3.59 -53.50
CA ILE A 633 64.82 -3.60 -54.75
C ILE A 633 64.99 -2.19 -55.37
N LEU A 634 64.26 -1.16 -54.90
CA LEU A 634 64.40 0.20 -55.46
C LEU A 634 64.04 1.35 -54.48
N ARG A 635 63.88 1.07 -53.16
CA ARG A 635 63.34 2.01 -52.15
C ARG A 635 62.01 2.68 -52.56
N ARG A 636 61.32 2.20 -53.59
CA ARG A 636 60.04 2.75 -54.07
C ARG A 636 58.92 2.41 -53.08
N MET A 637 58.16 3.42 -52.68
CA MET A 637 56.99 3.29 -51.79
C MET A 637 55.76 2.80 -52.56
N LYS A 638 55.23 1.62 -52.25
CA LYS A 638 53.98 1.11 -52.83
C LYS A 638 52.82 1.34 -51.86
N LEU A 639 51.69 1.87 -52.34
CA LEU A 639 50.48 2.01 -51.52
C LEU A 639 50.02 0.64 -51.01
N LEU A 640 49.60 0.60 -49.74
CA LEU A 640 48.98 -0.57 -49.14
C LEU A 640 47.59 -0.84 -49.75
N PRO A 641 47.03 -2.06 -49.64
CA PRO A 641 45.66 -2.33 -50.08
C PRO A 641 44.67 -1.42 -49.33
N LYS A 642 43.54 -1.11 -49.99
CA LYS A 642 42.51 -0.24 -49.42
C LYS A 642 42.00 -0.82 -48.10
N SER A 643 42.13 -0.02 -47.04
CA SER A 643 41.55 -0.29 -45.73
C SER A 643 41.15 1.03 -45.07
N THR A 644 40.31 0.97 -44.04
CA THR A 644 39.90 2.16 -43.27
C THR A 644 41.10 2.85 -42.62
N GLU A 645 42.10 2.08 -42.18
CA GLU A 645 43.36 2.59 -41.60
C GLU A 645 44.23 3.30 -42.65
N MET A 646 44.34 2.69 -43.84
CA MET A 646 45.12 3.26 -44.95
C MET A 646 44.50 4.57 -45.44
N LEU A 647 43.17 4.64 -45.58
CA LEU A 647 42.46 5.86 -45.96
C LEU A 647 42.60 6.96 -44.88
N ALA A 648 42.52 6.59 -43.60
CA ALA A 648 42.75 7.50 -42.48
C ALA A 648 44.18 8.07 -42.50
N ALA A 649 45.18 7.22 -42.76
CA ALA A 649 46.58 7.63 -42.83
C ALA A 649 46.83 8.58 -44.01
N LEU A 650 46.30 8.27 -45.20
CA LEU A 650 46.40 9.15 -46.37
C LEU A 650 45.76 10.52 -46.12
N ALA A 651 44.57 10.55 -45.50
CA ALA A 651 43.90 11.81 -45.16
C ALA A 651 44.69 12.64 -44.13
N GLY A 652 45.28 11.98 -43.13
CA GLY A 652 46.16 12.62 -42.15
C GLY A 652 47.42 13.22 -42.81
N LEU A 653 48.08 12.44 -43.67
CA LEU A 653 49.25 12.88 -44.43
C LEU A 653 48.94 14.08 -45.34
N ALA A 654 47.81 14.03 -46.06
CA ALA A 654 47.35 15.12 -46.92
C ALA A 654 47.07 16.42 -46.14
N HIS A 655 46.61 16.31 -44.88
CA HIS A 655 46.26 17.47 -44.06
C HIS A 655 47.44 18.04 -43.26
N GLY A 656 48.30 17.19 -42.71
CA GLY A 656 49.35 17.60 -41.79
C GLY A 656 50.73 17.82 -42.42
N TRP A 657 51.04 17.14 -43.52
CA TRP A 657 52.40 17.07 -44.09
C TRP A 657 52.40 17.18 -45.62
N SER A 658 51.47 17.92 -46.21
CA SER A 658 51.39 18.10 -47.67
C SER A 658 52.67 18.63 -48.30
N GLU A 659 53.49 19.37 -47.53
CA GLU A 659 54.74 19.97 -48.00
C GLU A 659 55.96 19.04 -47.95
N ASP A 660 55.89 17.93 -47.20
CA ASP A 660 57.01 16.99 -47.07
C ASP A 660 57.25 16.23 -48.38
N ALA A 661 58.51 16.16 -48.82
CA ALA A 661 58.89 15.56 -50.09
C ALA A 661 58.50 14.08 -50.19
N SER A 662 58.62 13.33 -49.08
CA SER A 662 58.24 11.92 -49.05
C SER A 662 56.73 11.75 -49.17
N VAL A 663 55.96 12.61 -48.50
CA VAL A 663 54.49 12.61 -48.51
C VAL A 663 53.94 13.02 -49.87
N LYS A 664 54.51 14.04 -50.52
CA LYS A 664 54.13 14.46 -51.88
C LYS A 664 54.14 13.28 -52.86
N THR A 665 55.20 12.46 -52.84
CA THR A 665 55.27 11.29 -53.74
C THR A 665 54.20 10.23 -53.45
N VAL A 666 53.76 10.11 -52.20
CA VAL A 666 52.68 9.18 -51.79
C VAL A 666 51.32 9.72 -52.23
N LEU A 667 51.07 11.01 -52.02
CA LEU A 667 49.81 11.68 -52.40
C LEU A 667 49.61 11.69 -53.92
N GLU A 668 50.64 12.00 -54.70
CA GLU A 668 50.59 11.95 -56.18
C GLU A 668 50.23 10.55 -56.69
N ARG A 669 50.76 9.50 -56.06
CA ARG A 669 50.41 8.11 -56.39
C ARG A 669 48.97 7.79 -56.02
N ALA A 670 48.50 8.26 -54.88
CA ALA A 670 47.12 8.04 -54.44
C ALA A 670 46.10 8.77 -55.32
N GLN A 671 46.42 9.98 -55.80
CA GLN A 671 45.60 10.74 -56.76
C GLN A 671 45.47 10.06 -58.14
N LYS A 672 46.48 9.27 -58.54
CA LYS A 672 46.47 8.46 -59.78
C LYS A 672 45.83 7.07 -59.61
N SER A 673 45.30 6.75 -58.43
CA SER A 673 44.64 5.46 -58.18
C SER A 673 43.32 5.33 -58.96
N LYS A 674 42.97 4.10 -59.35
CA LYS A 674 41.66 3.80 -59.99
C LYS A 674 40.49 3.86 -58.98
N ASP A 675 40.78 3.77 -57.69
CA ASP A 675 39.76 3.79 -56.63
C ASP A 675 39.38 5.22 -56.22
N GLY A 676 38.08 5.54 -56.23
CA GLY A 676 37.57 6.87 -55.90
C GLY A 676 37.84 7.31 -54.45
N ASP A 677 37.78 6.38 -53.50
CA ASP A 677 37.96 6.70 -52.08
C ASP A 677 39.42 7.05 -51.78
N VAL A 678 40.36 6.31 -52.37
CA VAL A 678 41.81 6.56 -52.26
C VAL A 678 42.17 7.93 -52.84
N ARG A 679 41.60 8.29 -54.00
CA ARG A 679 41.77 9.63 -54.59
C ARG A 679 41.22 10.71 -53.66
N SER A 680 40.03 10.48 -53.09
CA SER A 680 39.39 11.46 -52.20
C SER A 680 40.15 11.69 -50.89
N ALA A 681 40.80 10.65 -50.36
CA ALA A 681 41.60 10.72 -49.13
C ALA A 681 42.95 11.44 -49.36
N ALA A 682 43.46 11.44 -50.58
CA ALA A 682 44.71 12.13 -50.94
C ALA A 682 44.54 13.64 -51.18
N LEU A 683 43.32 14.15 -51.07
CA LEU A 683 43.02 15.57 -51.16
C LEU A 683 42.94 16.19 -49.76
N PRO A 684 43.51 17.39 -49.54
CA PRO A 684 43.39 18.07 -48.26
C PRO A 684 41.92 18.44 -48.02
N ARG A 685 41.29 17.80 -47.02
CA ARG A 685 39.95 18.18 -46.55
C ARG A 685 40.08 19.24 -45.46
N ARG A 686 39.26 20.30 -45.53
CA ARG A 686 39.05 21.25 -44.41
C ARG A 686 38.38 20.53 -43.24
N ARG A 687 38.68 20.96 -42.00
CA ARG A 687 38.09 20.36 -40.79
C ARG A 687 36.56 20.49 -40.85
N PRO A 688 35.79 19.53 -40.29
CA PRO A 688 34.36 19.71 -40.08
C PRO A 688 34.03 20.98 -39.27
N SER A 689 34.92 21.39 -38.36
CA SER A 689 34.80 22.62 -37.57
C SER A 689 34.85 23.92 -38.40
N ASP A 690 35.34 23.89 -39.64
CA ASP A 690 35.33 25.05 -40.54
C ASP A 690 33.99 25.25 -41.27
N ARG A 691 33.01 24.35 -41.07
CA ARG A 691 31.69 24.43 -41.73
C ARG A 691 30.61 25.14 -40.90
N SER A 692 30.90 25.58 -39.67
CA SER A 692 29.87 26.08 -38.75
C SER A 692 29.62 27.60 -38.75
N ASN A 693 30.06 28.35 -39.77
CA ASN A 693 29.88 29.82 -39.82
C ASN A 693 29.01 30.32 -40.99
N SER A 694 28.05 29.53 -41.44
CA SER A 694 26.98 30.00 -42.32
C SER A 694 25.63 29.51 -41.80
N LEU A 695 25.04 30.29 -40.91
CA LEU A 695 23.62 30.27 -40.58
C LEU A 695 22.85 31.08 -41.65
N PRO A 696 21.60 30.71 -41.93
CA PRO A 696 20.47 31.58 -41.59
C PRO A 696 19.89 31.22 -40.23
#